data_AF-A0A822ANR4-F1
#
_entry.id   AF-A0A822ANR4-F1
#
_cell.length_a   1.000
_cell.length_b   1.000
_cell.length_c   1.000
_cell.angle_alpha   90.00
_cell.angle_beta   90.00
_cell.angle_gamma   90.00
#
_symmetry.space_group_name_H-M   'P 1'
#
loop_
_entity.id
_entity.type
_entity.pdbx_description
1 polymer ?
#
loop_
_entity_poly.entity_id
_entity_poly.type
_entity_poly.pdbx_seq_one_letter_code
_entity_poly.pdbx_strand_id
1 'polypeptide(L)'
;MTNLFHQCPPIDVVKRPDLCLNPNLFYCEYTLTCFSKHRLVDSVHDCLDPDDEEEPCSMNDTYRFHCTSESDKCISPFCIRDLHDDCMGGEDEIAGTNVRKNSRSYIPFQILCDGFTEFTINTDDTVIETDETNCDLWPCDNQYTRCNIYLNCPNGLDEAHCEWTACPPLHLPCVEPISKNITCLPLTLANDNITHCLGASDERHMCRIDGAESFPDTRYKCWNETGLHPCVSVDSLCDGEEDCEFGDDEQFCQNDDEDYFPEPCNDLSNGDRTTSHNFLCKLTDANKSRNIYFSLKNAITYPSTVPQLSKAMQKTEMVSKINVDNDRRQNISSSNFYRAWYCNRGIAIRYKHVGQICLCPPSYYGDRCEFQSQRVSVTLQMKASEYRTMIVLVLTLIDYNQQIHSYEQVHYIPFRDCKNKFNVVLLYNIRPKDFLRKYFVRIQAFEKSSFAHRATWLFPIKFPVLPVYRLVKQLVIPADETHTIAKNCPLKCLHGLCQRYINSEDFFCRCDSKWYGVLCDIPYVCQCSFDSRCVGIINNRSICVCPPHKFGPRCLLTRSSCPPSNCHHRGTCIFSDERISQERFVCLCEDGFSGVRCENIQTKIDISFAVDVSIPQALLGHFITVYNDSNPTQLSIYKKVPFNLETVTFHFSDPFHILLTEFDEKFYLAIVQETFTASLHIAVQLTASYRCLPIEEILDATILQFRRLHYVKYYHTLCRKNSDLVCFYDESLMCLCNQDRFANCFNFDRSITYSCSDTNYCTNKGRCFQNSETCQTPLLCVCNECYYGKRCQLSTKGFGLPLDAIIAYQIHPNVPLTSQPTAVKASIAITTVMVVIGFINSFFSIATFRRKRCRETGCGYYLFASSICSFATMIFLLVKFWILLVSQMLVVRTTTFLLFNCISMDTLLRISLNTGDWLNAAVAVERLFSVWKGISFNSEKSKRSVRWVFLIIFLFIIFTTIHDPIRRYIDFDEEEQRTWCLVRYSSTLQYYDSIMNIIHFITPFSINIISAIFIIIGTAQIRSTVRINLTYKYHLREQFERHKYLLISPLILVLLSLPRLIISFVPGCMKSTRDPWLFLIGYFVSYIPSTLIFVTFVLPSAIYRCEFKEAIKHVRNCF
;
A
#
# COMPACT_ATOMS: atom_id res chain seq x y z
N MET A 1 -17.22 -43.71 8.82
CA MET A 1 -18.05 -43.38 7.63
C MET A 1 -19.48 -43.89 7.85
N THR A 2 -20.26 -43.30 8.74
CA THR A 2 -21.57 -43.86 9.17
C THR A 2 -22.59 -42.80 9.62
N ASN A 3 -22.55 -41.56 9.10
CA ASN A 3 -23.49 -40.50 9.53
C ASN A 3 -23.84 -39.50 8.41
N LEU A 4 -24.20 -39.97 7.21
CA LEU A 4 -24.50 -39.05 6.09
C LEU A 4 -25.86 -39.21 5.40
N PHE A 5 -26.73 -40.14 5.80
CA PHE A 5 -28.05 -40.27 5.18
C PHE A 5 -29.13 -40.60 6.22
N HIS A 6 -30.16 -39.74 6.28
CA HIS A 6 -31.41 -39.98 7.00
C HIS A 6 -32.52 -40.18 5.96
N GLN A 7 -33.35 -41.19 6.16
CA GLN A 7 -34.58 -41.43 5.39
C GLN A 7 -35.75 -40.80 6.15
N CYS A 8 -36.58 -39.99 5.47
CA CYS A 8 -37.77 -39.36 6.06
C CYS A 8 -39.00 -39.48 5.14
N PRO A 9 -40.23 -39.44 5.71
CA PRO A 9 -41.47 -39.97 5.14
C PRO A 9 -42.21 -38.97 4.21
N PRO A 10 -43.23 -39.39 3.45
CA PRO A 10 -43.94 -38.53 2.51
C PRO A 10 -44.88 -37.55 3.23
N ILE A 11 -44.97 -36.32 2.71
CA ILE A 11 -45.92 -35.29 3.18
C ILE A 11 -46.58 -34.61 1.96
N ASP A 12 -47.90 -34.49 2.01
CA ASP A 12 -48.78 -33.80 1.07
C ASP A 12 -48.54 -32.28 1.03
N VAL A 13 -48.53 -31.72 -0.18
CA VAL A 13 -48.32 -30.28 -0.43
C VAL A 13 -49.67 -29.58 -0.54
N VAL A 14 -49.98 -28.69 0.41
CA VAL A 14 -51.12 -27.76 0.34
C VAL A 14 -50.66 -26.43 -0.28
N LYS A 15 -51.32 -25.97 -1.36
CA LYS A 15 -51.14 -24.65 -1.98
C LYS A 15 -52.00 -23.58 -1.26
N ARG A 16 -51.47 -22.36 -1.07
CA ARG A 16 -52.25 -21.17 -0.64
C ARG A 16 -51.78 -19.88 -1.35
N PRO A 17 -52.67 -18.88 -1.57
CA PRO A 17 -52.48 -17.78 -2.53
C PRO A 17 -51.98 -16.44 -1.95
N ASP A 18 -51.82 -16.27 -0.63
CA ASP A 18 -51.63 -14.95 0.01
C ASP A 18 -50.19 -14.36 -0.04
N LEU A 19 -49.32 -14.77 -0.98
CA LEU A 19 -47.86 -14.58 -0.86
C LEU A 19 -47.25 -13.36 -1.59
N CYS A 20 -48.02 -12.55 -2.33
CA CYS A 20 -47.48 -11.61 -3.32
C CYS A 20 -47.52 -10.12 -2.94
N LEU A 21 -47.64 -9.79 -1.65
CA LEU A 21 -47.72 -8.41 -1.14
C LEU A 21 -46.36 -7.67 -1.04
N ASN A 22 -45.28 -8.18 -1.65
CA ASN A 22 -43.94 -7.57 -1.57
C ASN A 22 -43.69 -6.64 -2.78
N PRO A 23 -43.27 -5.38 -2.60
CA PRO A 23 -43.07 -4.41 -3.68
C PRO A 23 -42.04 -4.82 -4.75
N ASN A 24 -41.17 -5.80 -4.48
CA ASN A 24 -40.13 -6.28 -5.41
C ASN A 24 -40.55 -7.54 -6.20
N LEU A 25 -41.79 -7.99 -6.03
CA LEU A 25 -42.37 -9.09 -6.79
C LEU A 25 -43.34 -8.54 -7.85
N PHE A 26 -43.34 -9.16 -9.02
CA PHE A 26 -44.33 -8.96 -10.07
C PHE A 26 -45.37 -10.07 -9.97
N TYR A 27 -46.63 -9.72 -10.22
CA TYR A 27 -47.78 -10.61 -10.15
C TYR A 27 -48.33 -10.77 -11.57
N CYS A 28 -48.32 -11.99 -12.11
CA CYS A 28 -49.00 -12.27 -13.37
C CYS A 28 -50.52 -12.19 -13.14
N GLU A 29 -51.23 -11.42 -13.96
CA GLU A 29 -52.65 -11.15 -13.76
C GLU A 29 -53.50 -12.44 -13.81
N TYR A 30 -53.09 -13.43 -14.62
CA TYR A 30 -53.89 -14.62 -14.93
C TYR A 30 -53.43 -15.94 -14.28
N THR A 31 -52.16 -16.08 -13.86
CA THR A 31 -51.61 -17.39 -13.40
C THR A 31 -51.45 -17.55 -11.90
N LEU A 32 -51.73 -16.51 -11.10
CA LEU A 32 -51.53 -16.49 -9.64
C LEU A 32 -50.08 -16.85 -9.22
N THR A 33 -49.11 -16.70 -10.13
CA THR A 33 -47.68 -16.91 -9.88
C THR A 33 -46.96 -15.57 -9.73
N CYS A 34 -46.02 -15.51 -8.80
CA CYS A 34 -45.28 -14.29 -8.50
C CYS A 34 -43.78 -14.56 -8.57
N PHE A 35 -43.08 -13.69 -9.29
CA PHE A 35 -41.63 -13.76 -9.48
C PHE A 35 -41.01 -12.39 -9.25
N SER A 36 -39.68 -12.31 -9.28
CA SER A 36 -38.98 -11.07 -9.00
C SER A 36 -39.07 -10.11 -10.18
N LYS A 37 -39.31 -8.82 -9.91
CA LYS A 37 -39.31 -7.74 -10.93
C LYS A 37 -38.01 -7.65 -11.76
N HIS A 38 -36.91 -8.26 -11.30
CA HIS A 38 -35.66 -8.37 -12.06
C HIS A 38 -35.75 -9.24 -13.32
N ARG A 39 -36.80 -10.05 -13.46
CA ARG A 39 -37.02 -10.95 -14.62
C ARG A 39 -37.98 -10.39 -15.67
N LEU A 40 -38.47 -9.16 -15.50
CA LEU A 40 -39.27 -8.49 -16.54
C LEU A 40 -38.37 -8.14 -17.73
N VAL A 41 -38.87 -8.22 -18.95
CA VAL A 41 -38.17 -7.83 -20.20
C VAL A 41 -36.81 -8.52 -20.32
N ASP A 42 -36.77 -9.83 -20.05
CA ASP A 42 -35.58 -10.68 -20.22
C ASP A 42 -35.69 -11.61 -21.44
N SER A 43 -36.66 -11.34 -22.32
CA SER A 43 -36.98 -12.11 -23.52
C SER A 43 -37.45 -13.54 -23.24
N VAL A 44 -37.82 -13.84 -21.99
CA VAL A 44 -38.39 -15.13 -21.57
C VAL A 44 -39.77 -14.91 -20.95
N HIS A 45 -40.80 -15.45 -21.61
CA HIS A 45 -42.16 -15.44 -21.09
C HIS A 45 -42.30 -16.28 -19.81
N ASP A 46 -42.29 -15.61 -18.66
CA ASP A 46 -42.55 -16.17 -17.33
C ASP A 46 -44.05 -16.19 -17.00
N CYS A 47 -44.84 -15.27 -17.58
CA CYS A 47 -46.30 -15.29 -17.52
C CYS A 47 -46.89 -16.06 -18.73
N LEU A 48 -48.15 -16.50 -18.62
CA LEU A 48 -48.84 -17.19 -19.72
C LEU A 48 -49.24 -16.24 -20.86
N ASP A 49 -49.50 -14.98 -20.50
CA ASP A 49 -49.62 -13.83 -21.40
C ASP A 49 -48.34 -12.98 -21.25
N PRO A 50 -47.82 -12.35 -22.32
CA PRO A 50 -46.51 -11.67 -22.35
C PRO A 50 -46.49 -10.32 -21.61
N ASP A 51 -47.33 -10.15 -20.59
CA ASP A 51 -47.43 -8.94 -19.76
C ASP A 51 -46.10 -8.61 -19.04
N ASP A 52 -45.23 -9.61 -18.88
CA ASP A 52 -43.90 -9.48 -18.29
C ASP A 52 -42.85 -8.88 -19.23
N GLU A 53 -43.15 -8.80 -20.52
CA GLU A 53 -42.30 -8.28 -21.58
C GLU A 53 -42.80 -6.91 -22.13
N GLU A 54 -43.90 -6.37 -21.62
CA GLU A 54 -44.46 -5.06 -22.01
C GLU A 54 -44.05 -3.91 -21.05
N GLU A 55 -43.44 -2.85 -21.61
CA GLU A 55 -43.07 -1.53 -21.00
C GLU A 55 -42.14 -1.50 -19.73
N PRO A 56 -40.83 -1.18 -19.86
CA PRO A 56 -39.88 -1.24 -18.73
C PRO A 56 -39.39 0.09 -18.12
N CYS A 57 -39.44 1.23 -18.81
CA CYS A 57 -38.64 2.40 -18.39
C CYS A 57 -39.26 3.25 -17.25
N SER A 58 -40.53 3.01 -16.89
CA SER A 58 -41.25 3.76 -15.83
C SER A 58 -40.88 3.34 -14.39
N MET A 59 -40.09 2.27 -14.21
CA MET A 59 -39.68 1.78 -12.88
C MET A 59 -38.31 2.34 -12.49
N ASN A 60 -38.28 3.07 -11.37
CA ASN A 60 -37.09 3.77 -10.87
C ASN A 60 -36.12 2.79 -10.19
N ASP A 61 -35.35 2.01 -10.97
CA ASP A 61 -34.34 1.08 -10.44
C ASP A 61 -33.05 1.07 -11.27
N THR A 62 -31.91 1.11 -10.56
CA THR A 62 -30.51 1.12 -11.05
C THR A 62 -30.05 -0.17 -11.77
N TYR A 63 -30.97 -1.04 -12.19
CA TYR A 63 -30.68 -2.41 -12.66
C TYR A 63 -31.21 -2.71 -14.07
N ARG A 64 -31.47 -1.68 -14.87
CA ARG A 64 -31.84 -1.80 -16.28
C ARG A 64 -30.78 -1.13 -17.15
N PHE A 65 -30.53 -1.71 -18.33
CA PHE A 65 -29.66 -1.09 -19.32
C PHE A 65 -30.52 -0.27 -20.27
N HIS A 66 -30.11 0.98 -20.49
CA HIS A 66 -30.83 1.93 -21.31
C HIS A 66 -30.05 2.07 -22.62
N CYS A 67 -30.68 1.79 -23.76
CA CYS A 67 -30.05 2.01 -25.05
C CYS A 67 -29.78 3.52 -25.19
N THR A 68 -28.57 3.91 -25.56
CA THR A 68 -28.20 5.34 -25.62
C THR A 68 -28.77 6.04 -26.86
N SER A 69 -28.98 5.28 -27.93
CA SER A 69 -29.58 5.76 -29.19
C SER A 69 -31.11 5.71 -29.19
N GLU A 70 -31.75 4.94 -28.30
CA GLU A 70 -33.22 4.80 -28.21
C GLU A 70 -33.73 5.19 -26.81
N SER A 71 -34.44 6.33 -26.70
CA SER A 71 -34.77 6.94 -25.41
C SER A 71 -35.81 6.17 -24.57
N ASP A 72 -36.63 5.33 -25.19
CA ASP A 72 -37.75 4.62 -24.54
C ASP A 72 -37.53 3.10 -24.42
N LYS A 73 -36.33 2.61 -24.77
CA LYS A 73 -35.99 1.17 -24.76
C LYS A 73 -35.04 0.84 -23.61
N CYS A 74 -35.54 0.08 -22.64
CA CYS A 74 -34.77 -0.42 -21.51
C CYS A 74 -34.78 -1.96 -21.50
N ILE A 75 -33.60 -2.58 -21.49
CA ILE A 75 -33.45 -4.03 -21.52
C ILE A 75 -32.98 -4.60 -20.17
N SER A 76 -33.21 -5.89 -19.97
CA SER A 76 -32.66 -6.63 -18.84
C SER A 76 -31.13 -6.75 -18.92
N PRO A 77 -30.41 -6.74 -17.79
CA PRO A 77 -28.97 -7.04 -17.79
C PRO A 77 -28.60 -8.43 -18.30
N PHE A 78 -29.58 -9.32 -18.48
CA PHE A 78 -29.39 -10.63 -19.11
C PHE A 78 -29.23 -10.55 -20.63
N CYS A 79 -29.76 -9.51 -21.26
CA CYS A 79 -29.74 -9.21 -22.70
C CYS A 79 -28.52 -8.34 -23.07
N ILE A 80 -27.39 -8.51 -22.38
CA ILE A 80 -26.15 -7.76 -22.64
C ILE A 80 -25.08 -8.78 -22.97
N ARG A 81 -24.49 -8.70 -24.16
CA ARG A 81 -23.51 -9.67 -24.68
C ARG A 81 -24.08 -11.07 -24.86
N ASP A 82 -25.31 -11.15 -25.34
CA ASP A 82 -25.94 -12.43 -25.67
C ASP A 82 -25.79 -12.80 -27.15
N LEU A 83 -24.98 -12.02 -27.89
CA LEU A 83 -24.71 -12.13 -29.33
C LEU A 83 -25.91 -11.73 -30.20
N HIS A 84 -26.88 -11.03 -29.61
CA HIS A 84 -28.01 -10.44 -30.31
C HIS A 84 -27.95 -8.92 -30.19
N ASP A 85 -28.23 -8.20 -31.28
CA ASP A 85 -28.26 -6.74 -31.27
C ASP A 85 -29.62 -6.26 -30.75
N ASP A 86 -29.79 -6.17 -29.44
CA ASP A 86 -31.01 -5.69 -28.80
C ASP A 86 -31.09 -4.16 -28.76
N CYS A 87 -29.96 -3.44 -28.85
CA CYS A 87 -29.92 -1.99 -29.08
C CYS A 87 -29.43 -1.65 -30.50
N MET A 88 -29.92 -0.53 -31.06
CA MET A 88 -29.44 -0.05 -32.37
C MET A 88 -27.92 0.15 -32.37
N GLY A 89 -27.22 -0.45 -33.34
CA GLY A 89 -25.75 -0.36 -33.46
C GLY A 89 -24.97 -1.29 -32.52
N GLY A 90 -25.62 -2.29 -31.92
CA GLY A 90 -24.97 -3.30 -31.07
C GLY A 90 -24.37 -2.72 -29.78
N GLU A 91 -24.96 -1.63 -29.25
CA GLU A 91 -24.47 -0.94 -28.05
C GLU A 91 -24.38 -1.84 -26.81
N ASP A 92 -25.26 -2.82 -26.76
CA ASP A 92 -25.38 -3.90 -25.78
C ASP A 92 -24.34 -5.02 -25.98
N GLU A 93 -23.90 -5.26 -27.22
CA GLU A 93 -22.90 -6.27 -27.59
C GLU A 93 -21.45 -5.76 -27.52
N ILE A 94 -21.25 -4.44 -27.54
CA ILE A 94 -19.92 -3.83 -27.43
C ILE A 94 -19.32 -4.09 -26.05
N ALA A 95 -18.18 -4.80 -26.04
CA ALA A 95 -17.45 -5.09 -24.82
C ALA A 95 -16.84 -3.81 -24.18
N GLY A 96 -17.59 -3.10 -23.33
CA GLY A 96 -17.01 -2.06 -22.47
C GLY A 96 -17.79 -0.77 -22.29
N THR A 97 -19.11 -0.80 -22.16
CA THR A 97 -19.91 0.41 -21.84
C THR A 97 -19.77 0.94 -20.40
N ASN A 98 -18.81 0.41 -19.62
CA ASN A 98 -18.27 1.09 -18.43
C ASN A 98 -16.82 1.60 -18.60
N VAL A 99 -16.21 1.53 -19.80
CA VAL A 99 -14.83 2.01 -20.04
C VAL A 99 -14.75 3.14 -21.07
N ARG A 100 -15.81 3.46 -21.82
CA ARG A 100 -15.83 4.65 -22.71
C ARG A 100 -16.18 5.99 -22.02
N LYS A 101 -15.99 6.08 -20.70
CA LYS A 101 -15.93 7.37 -19.98
C LYS A 101 -14.55 7.53 -19.31
N ASN A 102 -13.49 7.62 -20.13
CA ASN A 102 -12.25 8.38 -19.83
C ASN A 102 -11.16 8.40 -20.93
N SER A 103 -11.42 7.93 -22.15
CA SER A 103 -10.38 7.79 -23.19
C SER A 103 -10.02 9.09 -23.93
N ARG A 104 -9.71 10.17 -23.21
CA ARG A 104 -8.88 11.27 -23.75
C ARG A 104 -7.40 11.09 -23.38
N SER A 105 -7.03 10.05 -22.61
CA SER A 105 -5.68 9.92 -22.00
C SER A 105 -4.81 8.76 -22.49
N TYR A 106 -5.34 7.76 -23.22
CA TYR A 106 -4.55 6.63 -23.70
C TYR A 106 -4.00 6.90 -25.09
N ILE A 107 -2.67 6.92 -25.23
CA ILE A 107 -1.96 7.10 -26.52
C ILE A 107 -1.13 5.84 -26.78
N PRO A 108 -1.42 5.09 -27.84
CA PRO A 108 -0.65 3.90 -28.20
C PRO A 108 0.68 4.32 -28.85
N PHE A 109 1.75 4.42 -28.07
CA PHE A 109 3.05 4.93 -28.54
C PHE A 109 3.66 4.06 -29.65
N GLN A 110 3.36 2.75 -29.67
CA GLN A 110 3.96 1.77 -30.59
C GLN A 110 3.50 1.90 -32.04
N ILE A 111 2.32 2.48 -32.28
CA ILE A 111 1.71 2.62 -33.61
C ILE A 111 1.81 4.05 -34.15
N LEU A 112 2.43 4.98 -33.41
CA LEU A 112 2.55 6.36 -33.86
C LEU A 112 3.50 6.47 -35.06
N CYS A 113 3.08 7.23 -36.07
CA CYS A 113 3.91 7.56 -37.23
C CYS A 113 4.47 6.31 -37.93
N ASP A 114 3.63 5.29 -38.06
CA ASP A 114 3.98 4.03 -38.71
C ASP A 114 3.44 3.93 -40.15
N GLY A 115 2.82 5.00 -40.65
CA GLY A 115 2.30 5.10 -42.01
C GLY A 115 0.86 4.59 -42.17
N PHE A 116 0.15 4.30 -41.07
CA PHE A 116 -1.24 3.85 -41.08
C PHE A 116 -2.08 4.69 -40.12
N THR A 117 -3.21 5.21 -40.61
CA THR A 117 -4.13 5.99 -39.77
C THR A 117 -5.04 5.06 -38.96
N GLU A 118 -4.65 4.78 -37.72
CA GLU A 118 -5.38 3.88 -36.81
C GLU A 118 -6.05 4.64 -35.66
N PHE A 119 -5.59 5.87 -35.37
CA PHE A 119 -6.06 6.68 -34.26
C PHE A 119 -6.34 8.14 -34.67
N THR A 120 -7.61 8.54 -34.62
CA THR A 120 -8.07 9.90 -34.98
C THR A 120 -8.76 10.60 -33.81
N ILE A 121 -8.39 11.86 -33.53
CA ILE A 121 -9.07 12.70 -32.53
C ILE A 121 -9.88 13.78 -33.25
N ASN A 122 -11.22 13.69 -33.17
CA ASN A 122 -12.11 14.75 -33.64
C ASN A 122 -12.15 15.91 -32.64
N THR A 123 -11.98 17.11 -33.16
CA THR A 123 -12.13 18.38 -32.43
C THR A 123 -13.41 19.10 -32.84
N ASP A 124 -13.96 19.88 -31.92
CA ASP A 124 -15.07 20.80 -32.19
C ASP A 124 -14.69 21.98 -33.11
N ASP A 125 -13.41 22.09 -33.53
CA ASP A 125 -12.88 23.07 -34.47
C ASP A 125 -12.05 22.36 -35.56
N THR A 126 -12.54 22.35 -36.80
CA THR A 126 -11.96 22.13 -38.16
C THR A 126 -10.62 21.38 -38.44
N VAL A 127 -9.85 20.91 -37.45
CA VAL A 127 -8.54 20.24 -37.64
C VAL A 127 -8.55 18.83 -37.04
N ILE A 128 -8.60 17.83 -37.91
CA ILE A 128 -8.47 16.42 -37.51
C ILE A 128 -6.98 16.13 -37.27
N GLU A 129 -6.60 15.82 -36.03
CA GLU A 129 -5.26 15.33 -35.69
C GLU A 129 -5.28 13.79 -35.63
N THR A 130 -4.33 13.13 -36.28
CA THR A 130 -4.18 11.66 -36.30
C THR A 130 -2.82 11.23 -35.72
N ASP A 131 -2.66 9.93 -35.50
CA ASP A 131 -1.36 9.29 -35.26
C ASP A 131 -0.30 9.58 -36.32
N GLU A 132 -0.70 9.89 -37.56
CA GLU A 132 0.19 10.16 -38.70
C GLU A 132 0.43 11.66 -39.02
N THR A 133 -0.26 12.61 -38.36
CA THR A 133 0.00 14.05 -38.59
C THR A 133 1.29 14.55 -37.92
N ASN A 134 2.09 15.41 -38.55
CA ASN A 134 3.31 16.00 -37.94
C ASN A 134 4.40 14.99 -37.54
N CYS A 135 4.62 13.96 -38.36
CA CYS A 135 5.61 12.91 -38.13
C CYS A 135 7.03 13.20 -38.67
N ASP A 136 7.32 14.44 -39.11
CA ASP A 136 8.58 14.80 -39.79
C ASP A 136 9.86 14.46 -39.00
N LEU A 137 9.77 14.47 -37.66
CA LEU A 137 10.88 14.20 -36.74
C LEU A 137 10.88 12.76 -36.22
N TRP A 138 9.89 11.95 -36.58
CA TRP A 138 9.73 10.57 -36.15
C TRP A 138 10.53 9.62 -37.06
N PRO A 139 11.37 8.74 -36.50
CA PRO A 139 12.13 7.78 -37.30
C PRO A 139 11.21 6.67 -37.84
N CYS A 140 11.10 6.57 -39.17
CA CYS A 140 10.33 5.49 -39.81
C CYS A 140 10.96 4.10 -39.59
N ASP A 141 12.29 4.01 -39.47
CA ASP A 141 13.00 2.79 -39.05
C ASP A 141 13.24 2.84 -37.53
N ASN A 142 12.43 2.09 -36.80
CA ASN A 142 12.50 1.95 -35.36
C ASN A 142 12.25 0.49 -34.96
N GLN A 143 12.36 0.17 -33.67
CA GLN A 143 12.26 -1.22 -33.20
C GLN A 143 10.89 -1.90 -33.43
N TYR A 144 9.84 -1.13 -33.71
CA TYR A 144 8.48 -1.62 -33.95
C TYR A 144 8.15 -1.72 -35.44
N THR A 145 8.83 -0.95 -36.29
CA THR A 145 8.67 -0.97 -37.75
C THR A 145 9.72 -1.84 -38.45
N ARG A 146 10.90 -2.02 -37.87
CA ARG A 146 11.98 -2.80 -38.51
C ARG A 146 11.64 -4.28 -38.63
N CYS A 147 11.81 -4.83 -39.83
CA CYS A 147 11.62 -6.26 -40.15
C CYS A 147 10.26 -6.80 -39.68
N ASN A 148 9.19 -6.04 -39.91
CA ASN A 148 7.82 -6.43 -39.59
C ASN A 148 7.02 -6.88 -40.84
N ILE A 149 7.67 -6.94 -42.02
CA ILE A 149 7.10 -7.32 -43.35
C ILE A 149 6.30 -6.17 -43.99
N TYR A 150 5.91 -5.15 -43.23
CA TYR A 150 5.22 -3.97 -43.73
C TYR A 150 6.23 -2.89 -44.14
N LEU A 151 5.84 -2.08 -45.12
CA LEU A 151 6.65 -0.98 -45.64
C LEU A 151 6.17 0.28 -44.92
N ASN A 152 6.73 0.53 -43.72
CA ASN A 152 6.43 1.70 -42.91
C ASN A 152 7.30 2.90 -43.35
N CYS A 153 8.57 2.67 -43.73
CA CYS A 153 9.37 3.70 -44.40
C CYS A 153 9.00 3.81 -45.88
N PRO A 154 8.80 5.01 -46.44
CA PRO A 154 8.54 5.19 -47.87
C PRO A 154 9.56 4.49 -48.78
N ASN A 155 10.85 4.57 -48.43
CA ASN A 155 11.93 3.98 -49.22
C ASN A 155 12.25 2.51 -48.83
N GLY A 156 11.44 1.87 -47.98
CA GLY A 156 11.62 0.48 -47.53
C GLY A 156 12.85 0.19 -46.66
N LEU A 157 13.43 1.22 -46.02
CA LEU A 157 14.63 1.09 -45.20
C LEU A 157 14.46 0.22 -43.95
N ASP A 158 13.25 0.19 -43.40
CA ASP A 158 12.82 -0.64 -42.27
C ASP A 158 12.87 -2.14 -42.56
N GLU A 159 12.70 -2.54 -43.82
CA GLU A 159 12.81 -3.93 -44.28
C GLU A 159 14.18 -4.28 -44.87
N ALA A 160 15.14 -3.34 -44.79
CA ALA A 160 16.51 -3.60 -45.21
C ALA A 160 17.26 -4.46 -44.16
N HIS A 161 17.98 -5.48 -44.62
CA HIS A 161 18.81 -6.38 -43.78
C HIS A 161 18.05 -7.36 -42.88
N CYS A 162 16.83 -7.75 -43.27
CA CYS A 162 16.05 -8.78 -42.58
C CYS A 162 16.39 -10.20 -43.09
N GLU A 163 16.31 -11.22 -42.23
CA GLU A 163 16.68 -12.61 -42.58
C GLU A 163 15.69 -13.31 -43.53
N TRP A 164 14.50 -12.74 -43.75
CA TRP A 164 13.38 -13.39 -44.47
C TRP A 164 13.15 -12.86 -45.89
N THR A 165 13.93 -11.90 -46.36
CA THR A 165 13.77 -11.36 -47.72
C THR A 165 14.43 -12.27 -48.75
N ALA A 166 13.74 -12.54 -49.87
CA ALA A 166 14.27 -13.32 -50.99
C ALA A 166 15.38 -12.58 -51.78
N CYS A 167 15.72 -11.36 -51.36
CA CYS A 167 16.59 -10.43 -52.07
C CYS A 167 17.83 -10.05 -51.25
N PRO A 168 18.94 -9.65 -51.91
CA PRO A 168 20.13 -9.12 -51.24
C PRO A 168 19.83 -7.90 -50.36
N PRO A 169 20.70 -7.54 -49.39
CA PRO A 169 20.53 -6.31 -48.61
C PRO A 169 20.44 -5.09 -49.54
N LEU A 170 19.60 -4.12 -49.14
CA LEU A 170 19.26 -2.93 -49.93
C LEU A 170 18.46 -3.17 -51.24
N HIS A 171 17.77 -4.32 -51.35
CA HIS A 171 16.85 -4.61 -52.46
C HIS A 171 15.48 -5.12 -51.95
N LEU A 172 14.41 -4.78 -52.65
CA LEU A 172 13.02 -5.23 -52.40
C LEU A 172 12.58 -6.27 -53.45
N PRO A 173 11.78 -7.27 -53.07
CA PRO A 173 11.17 -8.19 -54.03
C PRO A 173 10.14 -7.45 -54.91
N CYS A 174 10.17 -7.73 -56.20
CA CYS A 174 9.39 -7.04 -57.23
C CYS A 174 8.94 -8.03 -58.30
N VAL A 175 7.64 -8.08 -58.62
CA VAL A 175 7.17 -8.88 -59.76
C VAL A 175 7.37 -8.06 -61.04
N GLU A 176 8.23 -8.53 -61.92
CA GLU A 176 8.52 -7.82 -63.17
C GLU A 176 7.30 -7.88 -64.11
N PRO A 177 6.85 -6.76 -64.70
CA PRO A 177 5.62 -6.70 -65.51
C PRO A 177 5.64 -7.61 -66.75
N ILE A 178 6.81 -7.84 -67.34
CA ILE A 178 6.96 -8.59 -68.59
C ILE A 178 7.15 -10.08 -68.32
N SER A 179 8.08 -10.44 -67.43
CA SER A 179 8.40 -11.85 -67.16
C SER A 179 7.49 -12.49 -66.11
N LYS A 180 6.72 -11.68 -65.37
CA LYS A 180 5.82 -12.09 -64.27
C LYS A 180 6.52 -12.90 -63.17
N ASN A 181 7.86 -12.85 -63.14
CA ASN A 181 8.71 -13.50 -62.15
C ASN A 181 9.19 -12.50 -61.09
N ILE A 182 9.53 -13.01 -59.91
CA ILE A 182 10.09 -12.20 -58.82
C ILE A 182 11.54 -11.85 -59.14
N THR A 183 11.84 -10.56 -59.12
CA THR A 183 13.15 -9.94 -59.26
C THR A 183 13.45 -9.06 -58.03
N CYS A 184 14.68 -8.56 -57.90
CA CYS A 184 15.09 -7.73 -56.78
C CYS A 184 15.38 -6.31 -57.23
N LEU A 185 14.53 -5.36 -56.82
CA LEU A 185 14.63 -3.94 -57.15
C LEU A 185 15.50 -3.21 -56.10
N PRO A 186 16.50 -2.40 -56.49
CA PRO A 186 17.25 -1.58 -55.55
C PRO A 186 16.37 -0.59 -54.78
N LEU A 187 16.61 -0.41 -53.47
CA LEU A 187 15.86 0.54 -52.63
C LEU A 187 15.87 2.00 -53.13
N THR A 188 16.82 2.37 -54.01
CA THR A 188 16.88 3.72 -54.60
C THR A 188 15.78 3.99 -55.63
N LEU A 189 15.16 2.93 -56.16
CA LEU A 189 14.06 2.99 -57.12
C LEU A 189 12.70 2.72 -56.46
N ALA A 190 12.69 2.52 -55.13
CA ALA A 190 11.46 2.43 -54.37
C ALA A 190 10.97 3.84 -54.03
N ASN A 191 9.69 4.08 -54.22
CA ASN A 191 9.04 5.34 -53.86
C ASN A 191 9.61 6.58 -54.59
N ASP A 192 10.00 6.40 -55.87
CA ASP A 192 10.45 7.46 -56.79
C ASP A 192 9.32 8.02 -57.69
N ASN A 193 8.07 7.61 -57.41
CA ASN A 193 6.84 7.89 -58.16
C ASN A 193 6.78 7.23 -59.54
N ILE A 194 7.62 6.23 -59.80
CA ILE A 194 7.62 5.45 -61.04
C ILE A 194 7.34 3.99 -60.66
N THR A 195 6.25 3.43 -61.17
CA THR A 195 5.90 2.02 -60.92
C THR A 195 6.79 1.09 -61.74
N HIS A 196 7.73 0.42 -61.09
CA HIS A 196 8.59 -0.60 -61.68
C HIS A 196 8.03 -2.01 -61.51
N CYS A 197 7.23 -2.24 -60.46
CA CYS A 197 6.68 -3.55 -60.12
C CYS A 197 5.19 -3.65 -60.43
N LEU A 198 4.77 -4.86 -60.83
CA LEU A 198 3.36 -5.19 -61.00
C LEU A 198 2.60 -4.98 -59.67
N GLY A 199 1.38 -4.43 -59.74
CA GLY A 199 0.61 -4.04 -58.55
C GLY A 199 1.14 -2.82 -57.80
N ALA A 200 2.16 -2.12 -58.33
CA ALA A 200 2.86 -1.00 -57.68
C ALA A 200 3.43 -1.36 -56.29
N SER A 201 3.97 -2.57 -56.14
CA SER A 201 4.55 -3.02 -54.85
C SER A 201 5.74 -2.18 -54.37
N ASP A 202 6.42 -1.47 -55.29
CA ASP A 202 7.49 -0.50 -55.02
C ASP A 202 6.98 0.91 -54.67
N GLU A 203 5.71 1.22 -54.97
CA GLU A 203 5.05 2.52 -54.81
C GLU A 203 3.81 2.40 -53.92
N ARG A 204 3.94 1.69 -52.79
CA ARG A 204 2.83 1.31 -51.89
C ARG A 204 1.98 2.47 -51.38
N HIS A 205 2.51 3.69 -51.38
CA HIS A 205 1.77 4.87 -50.93
C HIS A 205 0.60 5.24 -51.87
N MET A 206 0.66 4.88 -53.16
CA MET A 206 -0.36 5.28 -54.14
C MET A 206 -1.75 4.71 -53.87
N CYS A 207 -1.83 3.48 -53.33
CA CYS A 207 -3.09 2.79 -53.00
C CYS A 207 -3.42 2.81 -51.49
N ARG A 208 -2.83 3.71 -50.70
CA ARG A 208 -3.05 3.83 -49.25
C ARG A 208 -3.96 5.00 -48.82
N ILE A 209 -4.74 5.57 -49.74
CA ILE A 209 -5.41 6.88 -49.61
C ILE A 209 -6.13 7.13 -48.27
N ASP A 210 -5.92 8.34 -47.73
CA ASP A 210 -6.54 8.90 -46.54
C ASP A 210 -8.02 9.29 -46.74
N GLY A 211 -8.92 8.65 -45.99
CA GLY A 211 -10.28 9.14 -45.76
C GLY A 211 -11.37 8.08 -45.76
N ALA A 212 -12.02 7.91 -44.60
CA ALA A 212 -13.28 7.21 -44.31
C ALA A 212 -13.49 5.83 -45.00
N GLU A 213 -13.25 4.76 -44.24
CA GLU A 213 -13.43 3.35 -44.62
C GLU A 213 -12.43 2.83 -45.67
N SER A 214 -11.13 3.07 -45.44
CA SER A 214 -10.06 2.46 -46.24
C SER A 214 -10.09 0.93 -46.10
N PHE A 215 -10.63 0.23 -47.11
CA PHE A 215 -10.58 -1.22 -47.21
C PHE A 215 -9.10 -1.67 -47.15
N PRO A 216 -8.70 -2.52 -46.19
CA PRO A 216 -7.30 -2.91 -46.01
C PRO A 216 -6.78 -3.81 -47.15
N ASP A 217 -7.70 -4.37 -47.94
CA ASP A 217 -7.42 -5.27 -49.05
C ASP A 217 -7.26 -4.56 -50.39
N THR A 218 -7.64 -3.28 -50.54
CA THR A 218 -7.46 -2.52 -51.79
C THR A 218 -6.04 -1.98 -51.92
N ARG A 219 -5.11 -2.82 -52.38
CA ARG A 219 -3.67 -2.52 -52.39
C ARG A 219 -2.96 -2.80 -53.71
N TYR A 220 -3.64 -3.44 -54.66
CA TYR A 220 -3.08 -3.72 -55.98
C TYR A 220 -3.41 -2.56 -56.94
N LYS A 221 -2.39 -1.92 -57.53
CA LYS A 221 -2.60 -0.90 -58.58
C LYS A 221 -2.57 -1.53 -59.97
N CYS A 222 -3.62 -1.29 -60.76
CA CYS A 222 -3.67 -1.74 -62.15
C CYS A 222 -2.56 -1.11 -63.00
N TRP A 223 -2.01 -1.90 -63.91
CA TRP A 223 -0.87 -1.49 -64.72
C TRP A 223 -1.23 -0.39 -65.74
N ASN A 224 -0.46 0.71 -65.78
CA ASN A 224 -0.64 1.83 -66.73
C ASN A 224 -2.01 2.55 -66.73
N GLU A 225 -2.83 2.37 -65.70
CA GLU A 225 -4.12 3.05 -65.57
C GLU A 225 -3.97 4.46 -64.97
N THR A 226 -4.61 5.47 -65.59
CA THR A 226 -4.52 6.88 -65.19
C THR A 226 -5.80 7.43 -64.53
N GLY A 227 -6.73 6.54 -64.13
CA GLY A 227 -8.00 6.90 -63.50
C GLY A 227 -7.84 7.58 -62.12
N LEU A 228 -8.96 8.12 -61.59
CA LEU A 228 -8.95 8.87 -60.32
C LEU A 228 -8.59 7.99 -59.10
N HIS A 229 -8.83 6.67 -59.17
CA HIS A 229 -8.41 5.65 -58.19
C HIS A 229 -8.30 4.23 -58.84
N PRO A 230 -7.14 3.84 -59.41
CA PRO A 230 -6.97 2.55 -60.11
C PRO A 230 -6.48 1.42 -59.18
N CYS A 231 -7.08 1.30 -57.99
CA CYS A 231 -6.65 0.33 -56.97
C CYS A 231 -7.74 -0.72 -56.74
N VAL A 232 -7.37 -2.00 -56.87
CA VAL A 232 -8.28 -3.15 -56.77
C VAL A 232 -8.00 -3.93 -55.47
N SER A 233 -9.02 -4.65 -54.99
CA SER A 233 -8.90 -5.54 -53.84
C SER A 233 -7.98 -6.72 -54.18
N VAL A 234 -7.11 -7.10 -53.23
CA VAL A 234 -6.29 -8.31 -53.33
C VAL A 234 -7.18 -9.55 -53.42
N ASP A 235 -8.39 -9.51 -52.85
CA ASP A 235 -9.37 -10.60 -52.95
C ASP A 235 -9.94 -10.79 -54.37
N SER A 236 -9.91 -9.74 -55.19
CA SER A 236 -10.34 -9.79 -56.59
C SER A 236 -9.22 -10.21 -57.54
N LEU A 237 -8.02 -10.50 -57.03
CA LEU A 237 -6.96 -11.02 -57.87
C LEU A 237 -7.23 -12.49 -58.18
N CYS A 238 -7.24 -12.80 -59.47
CA CYS A 238 -7.36 -14.16 -59.98
C CYS A 238 -8.71 -14.80 -59.66
N ASP A 239 -9.77 -13.99 -59.67
CA ASP A 239 -11.15 -14.40 -59.45
C ASP A 239 -11.90 -14.71 -60.76
N GLY A 240 -11.24 -14.49 -61.91
CA GLY A 240 -11.76 -14.73 -63.24
C GLY A 240 -12.53 -13.54 -63.85
N GLU A 241 -12.58 -12.38 -63.18
CA GLU A 241 -13.14 -11.13 -63.69
C GLU A 241 -12.00 -10.14 -64.06
N GLU A 242 -12.11 -9.43 -65.18
CA GLU A 242 -11.13 -8.39 -65.55
C GLU A 242 -11.50 -7.08 -64.83
N ASP A 243 -11.02 -6.90 -63.60
CA ASP A 243 -11.21 -5.69 -62.79
C ASP A 243 -10.30 -4.54 -63.23
N CYS A 244 -9.11 -4.86 -63.76
CA CYS A 244 -8.19 -3.88 -64.35
C CYS A 244 -8.46 -3.66 -65.86
N GLU A 245 -8.31 -2.42 -66.36
CA GLU A 245 -8.55 -2.07 -67.78
C GLU A 245 -7.73 -2.90 -68.79
N PHE A 246 -6.59 -3.45 -68.37
CA PHE A 246 -5.70 -4.29 -69.18
C PHE A 246 -5.66 -5.75 -68.74
N GLY A 247 -6.54 -6.18 -67.83
CA GLY A 247 -6.64 -7.54 -67.31
C GLY A 247 -5.35 -8.06 -66.69
N ASP A 248 -4.55 -7.19 -66.04
CA ASP A 248 -3.26 -7.55 -65.45
C ASP A 248 -3.37 -8.29 -64.10
N ASP A 249 -4.51 -8.13 -63.43
CA ASP A 249 -5.00 -8.89 -62.27
C ASP A 249 -5.15 -10.40 -62.52
N GLU A 250 -5.61 -10.81 -63.70
CA GLU A 250 -5.87 -12.23 -64.03
C GLU A 250 -4.67 -12.93 -64.69
N GLN A 251 -3.67 -12.16 -65.10
CA GLN A 251 -2.65 -12.58 -66.05
C GLN A 251 -1.47 -13.35 -65.45
N PHE A 252 -1.27 -13.32 -64.14
CA PHE A 252 -0.15 -13.97 -63.43
C PHE A 252 -0.55 -15.29 -62.73
N CYS A 253 -1.84 -15.66 -62.79
CA CYS A 253 -2.39 -16.83 -62.12
C CYS A 253 -2.60 -18.06 -63.01
N GLN A 254 -2.32 -17.93 -64.31
CA GLN A 254 -2.42 -19.05 -65.24
C GLN A 254 -1.30 -20.07 -65.00
N ASN A 255 -1.67 -21.28 -64.57
CA ASN A 255 -0.84 -22.47 -64.73
C ASN A 255 -1.08 -23.05 -66.13
N ASP A 256 -0.09 -23.70 -66.73
CA ASP A 256 -0.12 -24.25 -68.10
C ASP A 256 -1.19 -25.36 -68.35
N ASP A 257 -2.03 -25.71 -67.36
CA ASP A 257 -3.07 -26.74 -67.46
C ASP A 257 -4.47 -26.10 -67.66
N GLU A 258 -5.06 -26.29 -68.85
CA GLU A 258 -6.35 -25.70 -69.31
C GLU A 258 -7.60 -26.06 -68.48
N ASP A 259 -7.51 -26.86 -67.42
CA ASP A 259 -8.65 -27.41 -66.66
C ASP A 259 -8.71 -26.99 -65.17
N TYR A 260 -7.82 -26.09 -64.71
CA TYR A 260 -7.79 -25.62 -63.32
C TYR A 260 -8.16 -24.13 -63.23
N PHE A 261 -9.27 -23.81 -62.56
CA PHE A 261 -9.59 -22.43 -62.22
C PHE A 261 -8.56 -21.91 -61.21
N PRO A 262 -7.96 -20.72 -61.42
CA PRO A 262 -7.04 -20.15 -60.45
C PRO A 262 -7.75 -19.94 -59.10
N GLU A 263 -7.08 -20.27 -58.01
CA GLU A 263 -7.63 -20.05 -56.66
C GLU A 263 -7.50 -18.56 -56.30
N PRO A 264 -8.61 -17.86 -56.01
CA PRO A 264 -8.56 -16.46 -55.58
C PRO A 264 -7.83 -16.31 -54.24
N CYS A 265 -7.33 -15.12 -53.96
CA CYS A 265 -6.51 -14.87 -52.76
C CYS A 265 -7.24 -15.15 -51.42
N ASN A 266 -8.57 -15.28 -51.40
CA ASN A 266 -9.43 -15.40 -50.23
C ASN A 266 -9.43 -16.80 -49.54
N ASP A 267 -8.91 -17.85 -50.20
CA ASP A 267 -8.94 -19.22 -49.64
C ASP A 267 -7.74 -19.56 -48.72
N LEU A 268 -8.03 -20.03 -47.51
CA LEU A 268 -7.07 -20.43 -46.45
C LEU A 268 -6.38 -21.79 -46.68
N SER A 269 -6.68 -22.48 -47.79
CA SER A 269 -5.96 -23.68 -48.20
C SER A 269 -4.77 -23.31 -49.09
N ASN A 270 -3.56 -23.70 -48.69
CA ASN A 270 -2.36 -23.64 -49.54
C ASN A 270 -2.52 -24.60 -50.75
N GLY A 271 -3.23 -24.19 -51.80
CA GLY A 271 -3.13 -24.80 -53.13
C GLY A 271 -1.81 -24.42 -53.82
N ASP A 272 -1.49 -25.11 -54.93
CA ASP A 272 -0.28 -24.92 -55.75
C ASP A 272 -0.27 -23.56 -56.48
N ARG A 273 -0.19 -22.45 -55.72
CA ARG A 273 -0.03 -21.09 -56.25
C ARG A 273 1.43 -20.84 -56.66
N THR A 274 1.66 -20.16 -57.78
CA THR A 274 3.00 -19.72 -58.19
C THR A 274 3.60 -18.75 -57.17
N THR A 275 4.93 -18.60 -57.17
CA THR A 275 5.61 -17.71 -56.20
C THR A 275 5.22 -16.25 -56.37
N SER A 276 4.98 -15.78 -57.60
CA SER A 276 4.51 -14.41 -57.90
C SER A 276 3.07 -14.20 -57.47
N HIS A 277 2.17 -15.16 -57.74
CA HIS A 277 0.79 -15.14 -57.22
C HIS A 277 0.77 -15.05 -55.69
N ASN A 278 1.51 -15.91 -54.99
CA ASN A 278 1.62 -15.87 -53.53
C ASN A 278 2.21 -14.57 -52.97
N PHE A 279 3.06 -13.87 -53.73
CA PHE A 279 3.60 -12.58 -53.35
C PHE A 279 2.56 -11.46 -53.48
N LEU A 280 1.82 -11.42 -54.59
CA LEU A 280 0.78 -10.42 -54.84
C LEU A 280 -0.43 -10.59 -53.90
N CYS A 281 -0.84 -11.83 -53.58
CA CYS A 281 -1.87 -12.07 -52.56
C CYS A 281 -1.48 -11.59 -51.15
N LYS A 282 -0.19 -11.33 -50.89
CA LYS A 282 0.29 -10.82 -49.60
C LYS A 282 0.38 -9.29 -49.57
N LEU A 283 -0.03 -8.59 -50.62
CA LEU A 283 -0.04 -7.13 -50.67
C LEU A 283 -1.16 -6.49 -49.83
N THR A 284 -1.95 -7.26 -49.08
CA THR A 284 -2.97 -6.76 -48.15
C THR A 284 -2.36 -6.30 -46.81
N ASP A 285 -2.94 -5.24 -46.23
CA ASP A 285 -2.64 -4.79 -44.87
C ASP A 285 -3.68 -5.30 -43.84
N ALA A 286 -4.65 -6.15 -44.23
CA ALA A 286 -5.74 -6.63 -43.37
C ALA A 286 -5.28 -7.42 -42.14
N ASN A 287 -4.14 -8.11 -42.28
CA ASN A 287 -3.54 -8.89 -41.20
C ASN A 287 -2.59 -8.06 -40.30
N LYS A 288 -2.45 -6.74 -40.54
CA LYS A 288 -1.63 -5.88 -39.68
C LYS A 288 -2.22 -5.87 -38.27
N SER A 289 -1.41 -6.26 -37.29
CA SER A 289 -1.83 -6.21 -35.89
C SER A 289 -1.96 -4.75 -35.44
N ARG A 290 -3.18 -4.33 -35.12
CA ARG A 290 -3.46 -3.02 -34.50
C ARG A 290 -2.96 -2.89 -33.06
N ASN A 291 -2.55 -4.01 -32.46
CA ASN A 291 -2.08 -4.08 -31.08
C ASN A 291 -0.60 -4.47 -31.06
N ILE A 292 0.28 -3.47 -31.13
CA ILE A 292 1.73 -3.64 -30.92
C ILE A 292 2.04 -3.35 -29.45
N TYR A 293 2.62 -4.32 -28.75
CA TYR A 293 2.95 -4.19 -27.34
C TYR A 293 4.39 -3.77 -27.09
N PHE A 294 4.63 -3.13 -25.95
CA PHE A 294 5.95 -2.66 -25.53
C PHE A 294 6.98 -3.79 -25.46
N SER A 295 8.18 -3.56 -26.00
CA SER A 295 9.28 -4.55 -26.03
C SER A 295 10.60 -3.98 -25.52
N LEU A 296 11.48 -4.86 -25.02
CA LEU A 296 12.81 -4.54 -24.48
C LEU A 296 13.99 -5.03 -25.34
N LYS A 297 13.75 -5.52 -26.56
CA LYS A 297 14.78 -6.12 -27.44
C LYS A 297 16.03 -5.23 -27.65
N ASN A 298 15.87 -3.90 -27.72
CA ASN A 298 16.96 -2.93 -27.93
C ASN A 298 17.25 -2.06 -26.69
N ALA A 299 16.81 -2.48 -25.50
CA ALA A 299 17.02 -1.72 -24.27
C ALA A 299 18.48 -1.83 -23.76
N ILE A 300 18.94 -0.78 -23.07
CA ILE A 300 20.24 -0.80 -22.37
C ILE A 300 20.06 -1.57 -21.06
N THR A 301 20.75 -2.70 -20.90
CA THR A 301 20.69 -3.50 -19.67
C THR A 301 21.43 -2.83 -18.51
N TYR A 302 20.80 -2.77 -17.35
CA TYR A 302 21.36 -2.19 -16.13
C TYR A 302 20.90 -2.97 -14.88
N PRO A 303 21.78 -3.24 -13.90
CA PRO A 303 23.23 -3.00 -13.87
C PRO A 303 24.02 -3.96 -14.80
N SER A 304 25.24 -3.58 -15.18
CA SER A 304 26.11 -4.36 -16.09
C SER A 304 26.51 -5.75 -15.57
N THR A 305 26.22 -6.03 -14.29
CA THR A 305 26.55 -7.28 -13.58
C THR A 305 25.51 -8.38 -13.77
N VAL A 306 24.40 -8.12 -14.46
CA VAL A 306 23.40 -9.15 -14.77
C VAL A 306 23.97 -10.09 -15.85
N PRO A 307 24.10 -11.41 -15.59
CA PRO A 307 24.68 -12.34 -16.56
C PRO A 307 23.81 -12.43 -17.82
N GLN A 308 24.33 -11.99 -18.97
CA GLN A 308 23.75 -12.30 -20.26
C GLN A 308 24.14 -13.73 -20.64
N LEU A 309 23.24 -14.70 -20.42
CA LEU A 309 23.41 -16.01 -21.03
C LEU A 309 22.98 -15.92 -22.50
N SER A 310 23.89 -16.22 -23.41
CA SER A 310 23.67 -16.22 -24.87
C SER A 310 22.37 -16.94 -25.27
N LYS A 311 21.61 -16.34 -26.20
CA LYS A 311 20.36 -16.81 -26.85
C LYS A 311 20.38 -18.23 -27.47
N ALA A 312 21.40 -19.05 -27.21
CA ALA A 312 21.59 -20.38 -27.81
C ALA A 312 20.94 -21.55 -27.03
N MET A 313 20.32 -21.35 -25.87
CA MET A 313 19.75 -22.45 -25.05
C MET A 313 18.26 -22.30 -24.68
N GLN A 314 17.47 -21.56 -25.48
CA GLN A 314 16.04 -21.33 -25.21
C GLN A 314 15.10 -21.79 -26.33
N LYS A 315 15.50 -22.79 -27.13
CA LYS A 315 14.62 -23.42 -28.13
C LYS A 315 14.05 -24.79 -27.70
N THR A 316 14.14 -25.17 -26.41
CA THR A 316 13.80 -26.54 -25.98
C THR A 316 12.80 -26.69 -24.83
N GLU A 317 12.16 -25.62 -24.33
CA GLU A 317 11.17 -25.77 -23.24
C GLU A 317 9.76 -25.18 -23.47
N MET A 318 9.40 -24.83 -24.70
CA MET A 318 8.02 -24.40 -25.05
C MET A 318 7.34 -25.25 -26.13
N VAL A 319 7.62 -26.56 -26.17
CA VAL A 319 6.87 -27.52 -27.03
C VAL A 319 6.25 -28.69 -26.25
N SER A 320 6.40 -28.79 -24.92
CA SER A 320 5.88 -29.95 -24.15
C SER A 320 4.71 -29.65 -23.20
N LYS A 321 3.85 -28.67 -23.50
CA LYS A 321 2.56 -28.47 -22.79
C LYS A 321 1.36 -28.16 -23.68
N ILE A 322 1.45 -28.46 -24.98
CA ILE A 322 0.29 -28.52 -25.89
C ILE A 322 0.36 -29.89 -26.59
N ASN A 323 0.09 -30.95 -25.84
CA ASN A 323 -0.30 -32.29 -26.35
C ASN A 323 -0.59 -33.27 -25.19
N VAL A 324 -1.13 -32.80 -24.07
CA VAL A 324 -1.67 -33.66 -23.01
C VAL A 324 -3.01 -33.07 -22.55
N ASP A 325 -3.98 -33.03 -23.47
CA ASP A 325 -5.41 -33.04 -23.08
C ASP A 325 -6.39 -33.39 -24.21
N ASN A 326 -5.91 -33.74 -25.42
CA ASN A 326 -6.78 -34.29 -26.48
C ASN A 326 -6.89 -35.83 -26.52
N ASP A 327 -6.14 -36.57 -25.68
CA ASP A 327 -6.14 -38.05 -25.67
C ASP A 327 -6.92 -38.69 -24.50
N ARG A 328 -7.78 -37.95 -23.81
CA ARG A 328 -8.70 -38.50 -22.79
C ARG A 328 -10.18 -38.23 -23.03
N ARG A 329 -10.57 -38.00 -24.28
CA ARG A 329 -11.98 -37.91 -24.70
C ARG A 329 -12.41 -38.95 -25.74
N GLN A 330 -11.72 -40.08 -25.83
CA GLN A 330 -12.24 -41.24 -26.56
C GLN A 330 -12.19 -42.48 -25.70
N ASN A 331 -13.31 -43.21 -25.71
CA ASN A 331 -13.60 -44.47 -25.01
C ASN A 331 -14.14 -44.36 -23.57
N ILE A 332 -15.21 -43.58 -23.38
CA ILE A 332 -16.27 -44.02 -22.45
C ILE A 332 -17.28 -44.79 -23.29
N SER A 333 -17.17 -46.12 -23.21
CA SER A 333 -18.12 -47.08 -23.78
C SER A 333 -19.57 -46.70 -23.46
N SER A 334 -20.36 -46.58 -24.52
CA SER A 334 -21.79 -46.27 -24.59
C SER A 334 -22.71 -47.36 -24.00
N SER A 335 -22.32 -48.02 -22.91
CA SER A 335 -23.12 -49.02 -22.19
C SER A 335 -23.58 -48.59 -20.79
N ASN A 336 -23.26 -47.37 -20.34
CA ASN A 336 -23.60 -46.89 -18.99
C ASN A 336 -24.65 -45.77 -18.95
N PHE A 337 -25.18 -45.30 -20.09
CA PHE A 337 -26.13 -44.19 -20.13
C PHE A 337 -27.45 -44.52 -19.39
N TYR A 338 -27.92 -45.77 -19.47
CA TYR A 338 -29.13 -46.23 -18.76
C TYR A 338 -28.95 -46.43 -17.25
N ARG A 339 -27.71 -46.54 -16.74
CA ARG A 339 -27.44 -46.64 -15.29
C ARG A 339 -27.30 -45.28 -14.61
N ALA A 340 -27.04 -44.21 -15.37
CA ALA A 340 -26.93 -42.85 -14.85
C ALA A 340 -28.29 -42.25 -14.43
N TRP A 341 -29.40 -42.74 -14.99
CA TRP A 341 -30.74 -42.19 -14.71
C TRP A 341 -31.39 -42.70 -13.42
N TYR A 342 -30.95 -43.84 -12.85
CA TYR A 342 -31.61 -44.42 -11.66
C TYR A 342 -31.54 -43.49 -10.44
N CYS A 343 -30.46 -42.72 -10.29
CA CYS A 343 -30.26 -41.77 -9.19
C CYS A 343 -30.27 -40.31 -9.64
N ASN A 344 -30.78 -40.00 -10.83
CA ASN A 344 -30.71 -38.66 -11.43
C ASN A 344 -29.29 -38.08 -11.33
N ARG A 345 -29.10 -37.04 -10.49
CA ARG A 345 -27.81 -36.37 -10.24
C ARG A 345 -27.00 -36.95 -9.06
N GLY A 346 -27.43 -38.09 -8.52
CA GLY A 346 -26.81 -38.83 -7.43
C GLY A 346 -26.03 -40.06 -7.90
N ILE A 347 -25.36 -40.72 -6.96
CA ILE A 347 -24.50 -41.88 -7.23
C ILE A 347 -25.24 -43.16 -6.82
N ALA A 348 -25.43 -44.08 -7.77
CA ALA A 348 -26.04 -45.38 -7.50
C ALA A 348 -25.04 -46.34 -6.85
N ILE A 349 -25.38 -46.88 -5.68
CA ILE A 349 -24.61 -47.91 -4.98
C ILE A 349 -25.46 -49.17 -4.90
N ARG A 350 -24.85 -50.32 -5.22
CA ARG A 350 -25.51 -51.62 -5.12
C ARG A 350 -25.14 -52.29 -3.80
N TYR A 351 -26.12 -52.44 -2.90
CA TYR A 351 -25.94 -53.20 -1.67
C TYR A 351 -26.46 -54.63 -1.88
N LYS A 352 -25.65 -55.64 -1.55
CA LYS A 352 -25.86 -57.06 -1.95
C LYS A 352 -27.21 -57.67 -1.53
N HIS A 353 -27.94 -57.07 -0.59
CA HIS A 353 -29.19 -57.63 -0.04
C HIS A 353 -30.42 -56.70 -0.08
N VAL A 354 -30.30 -55.45 -0.56
CA VAL A 354 -31.40 -54.44 -0.47
C VAL A 354 -31.76 -53.82 -1.82
N GLY A 355 -30.96 -54.01 -2.87
CA GLY A 355 -31.16 -53.40 -4.19
C GLY A 355 -30.21 -52.22 -4.46
N GLN A 356 -30.53 -51.40 -5.48
CA GLN A 356 -29.77 -50.18 -5.80
C GLN A 356 -30.27 -49.02 -4.95
N ILE A 357 -29.35 -48.36 -4.22
CA ILE A 357 -29.62 -47.21 -3.35
C ILE A 357 -28.87 -46.00 -3.92
N CYS A 358 -29.50 -44.83 -3.88
CA CYS A 358 -28.93 -43.59 -4.37
C CYS A 358 -28.31 -42.76 -3.25
N LEU A 359 -27.07 -42.33 -3.45
CA LEU A 359 -26.45 -41.29 -2.61
C LEU A 359 -26.65 -39.94 -3.28
N CYS A 360 -27.47 -39.09 -2.66
CA CYS A 360 -27.76 -37.76 -3.17
C CYS A 360 -26.72 -36.74 -2.69
N PRO A 361 -26.24 -35.86 -3.58
CA PRO A 361 -25.48 -34.71 -3.14
C PRO A 361 -26.39 -33.75 -2.33
N PRO A 362 -25.84 -32.87 -1.48
CA PRO A 362 -26.60 -31.97 -0.60
C PRO A 362 -27.65 -31.08 -1.32
N SER A 363 -27.46 -30.87 -2.62
CA SER A 363 -28.34 -30.10 -3.48
C SER A 363 -29.65 -30.82 -3.84
N TYR A 364 -29.74 -32.13 -3.63
CA TYR A 364 -30.89 -32.96 -3.98
C TYR A 364 -31.25 -33.93 -2.85
N TYR A 365 -32.50 -34.38 -2.81
CA TYR A 365 -33.00 -35.37 -1.85
C TYR A 365 -34.10 -36.22 -2.51
N GLY A 366 -34.55 -37.27 -1.82
CA GLY A 366 -35.45 -38.30 -2.37
C GLY A 366 -34.70 -39.63 -2.56
N ASP A 367 -35.46 -40.71 -2.73
CA ASP A 367 -34.87 -42.06 -2.83
C ASP A 367 -34.07 -42.26 -4.12
N ARG A 368 -34.27 -41.39 -5.12
CA ARG A 368 -33.54 -41.31 -6.40
C ARG A 368 -32.98 -39.91 -6.67
N CYS A 369 -32.83 -39.06 -5.65
CA CYS A 369 -32.33 -37.69 -5.78
C CYS A 369 -33.16 -36.81 -6.74
N GLU A 370 -34.46 -37.06 -6.81
CA GLU A 370 -35.41 -36.43 -7.71
C GLU A 370 -35.84 -35.02 -7.27
N PHE A 371 -35.73 -34.68 -5.99
CA PHE A 371 -36.17 -33.40 -5.46
C PHE A 371 -35.00 -32.45 -5.20
N GLN A 372 -35.15 -31.18 -5.58
CA GLN A 372 -34.16 -30.15 -5.29
C GLN A 372 -34.24 -29.73 -3.81
N SER A 373 -33.14 -29.85 -3.08
CA SER A 373 -33.09 -29.45 -1.68
C SER A 373 -33.21 -27.94 -1.55
N GLN A 374 -34.15 -27.49 -0.73
CA GLN A 374 -34.22 -26.11 -0.29
C GLN A 374 -32.99 -25.77 0.55
N ARG A 375 -32.28 -24.69 0.21
CA ARG A 375 -30.97 -24.38 0.78
C ARG A 375 -30.61 -22.89 0.69
N VAL A 376 -29.60 -22.51 1.45
CA VAL A 376 -28.97 -21.19 1.39
C VAL A 376 -27.57 -21.37 0.80
N SER A 377 -27.33 -20.74 -0.35
CA SER A 377 -26.01 -20.71 -0.99
C SER A 377 -25.33 -19.40 -0.61
N VAL A 378 -24.25 -19.48 0.16
CA VAL A 378 -23.50 -18.32 0.63
C VAL A 378 -22.20 -18.21 -0.18
N THR A 379 -21.98 -17.08 -0.82
CA THR A 379 -20.72 -16.74 -1.50
C THR A 379 -20.04 -15.62 -0.73
N LEU A 380 -18.85 -15.90 -0.20
CA LEU A 380 -18.08 -14.95 0.59
C LEU A 380 -16.79 -14.55 -0.12
N GLN A 381 -16.50 -13.26 -0.09
CA GLN A 381 -15.15 -12.74 -0.32
C GLN A 381 -14.69 -12.05 0.97
N MET A 382 -13.41 -12.15 1.31
CA MET A 382 -12.91 -11.67 2.61
C MET A 382 -11.76 -10.69 2.40
N LYS A 383 -11.70 -9.68 3.26
CA LYS A 383 -10.57 -8.75 3.39
C LYS A 383 -10.11 -8.78 4.85
N ALA A 384 -8.82 -8.90 5.10
CA ALA A 384 -8.24 -8.88 6.44
C ALA A 384 -6.97 -8.03 6.43
N SER A 385 -6.74 -7.27 7.51
CA SER A 385 -5.61 -6.33 7.62
C SER A 385 -4.28 -7.00 7.99
N GLU A 386 -4.33 -8.18 8.61
CA GLU A 386 -3.14 -8.96 8.97
C GLU A 386 -2.87 -10.02 7.89
N TYR A 387 -1.69 -10.01 7.29
CA TYR A 387 -1.39 -10.82 6.10
C TYR A 387 -1.10 -12.30 6.42
N ARG A 388 -0.59 -12.60 7.63
CA ARG A 388 -0.09 -13.94 8.02
C ARG A 388 -1.00 -14.70 9.00
N THR A 389 -2.07 -14.10 9.52
CA THR A 389 -2.91 -14.77 10.51
C THR A 389 -3.94 -15.69 9.87
N MET A 390 -4.01 -16.93 10.38
CA MET A 390 -4.98 -17.92 9.92
C MET A 390 -6.32 -17.67 10.59
N ILE A 391 -7.37 -17.50 9.79
CA ILE A 391 -8.71 -17.22 10.28
C ILE A 391 -9.62 -18.39 9.91
N VAL A 392 -10.47 -18.79 10.86
CA VAL A 392 -11.54 -19.76 10.64
C VAL A 392 -12.88 -19.09 10.83
N LEU A 393 -13.72 -19.16 9.80
CA LEU A 393 -15.08 -18.67 9.83
C LEU A 393 -16.04 -19.83 10.08
N VAL A 394 -16.90 -19.69 11.07
CA VAL A 394 -17.98 -20.63 11.36
C VAL A 394 -19.29 -19.99 10.89
N LEU A 395 -19.87 -20.52 9.82
CA LEU A 395 -21.14 -20.11 9.26
C LEU A 395 -22.24 -20.98 9.86
N THR A 396 -23.28 -20.38 10.41
CA THR A 396 -24.43 -21.07 11.02
C THR A 396 -25.74 -20.54 10.46
N LEU A 397 -26.62 -21.42 10.00
CA LEU A 397 -27.99 -21.09 9.66
C LEU A 397 -28.84 -21.21 10.92
N ILE A 398 -29.42 -20.11 11.37
CA ILE A 398 -30.24 -20.03 12.58
C ILE A 398 -31.65 -19.53 12.28
N ASP A 399 -32.62 -19.92 13.10
CA ASP A 399 -33.95 -19.31 13.10
C ASP A 399 -34.06 -18.16 14.12
N TYR A 400 -35.22 -17.52 14.20
CA TYR A 400 -35.53 -16.48 15.17
C TYR A 400 -35.32 -16.92 16.63
N ASN A 401 -35.47 -18.21 16.93
CA ASN A 401 -35.27 -18.78 18.26
C ASN A 401 -33.80 -19.14 18.54
N GLN A 402 -32.88 -18.74 17.65
CA GLN A 402 -31.45 -19.08 17.67
C GLN A 402 -31.16 -20.60 17.61
N GLN A 403 -32.10 -21.40 17.09
CA GLN A 403 -31.87 -22.82 16.83
C GLN A 403 -30.98 -22.97 15.58
N ILE A 404 -29.91 -23.75 15.70
CA ILE A 404 -28.98 -24.01 14.58
C ILE A 404 -29.56 -25.12 13.69
N HIS A 405 -29.80 -24.82 12.41
CA HIS A 405 -30.28 -25.78 11.41
C HIS A 405 -29.13 -26.53 10.72
N SER A 406 -28.05 -25.81 10.40
CA SER A 406 -26.83 -26.38 9.83
C SER A 406 -25.66 -25.42 10.07
N TYR A 407 -24.45 -25.94 9.96
CA TYR A 407 -23.24 -25.14 10.05
C TYR A 407 -22.19 -25.65 9.07
N GLU A 408 -21.31 -24.74 8.67
CA GLU A 408 -20.14 -25.01 7.84
C GLU A 408 -18.97 -24.16 8.36
N GLN A 409 -17.74 -24.63 8.17
CA GLN A 409 -16.54 -23.87 8.53
C GLN A 409 -15.76 -23.55 7.27
N VAL A 410 -15.08 -22.40 7.22
CA VAL A 410 -14.20 -21.99 6.12
C VAL A 410 -12.85 -21.57 6.70
N HIS A 411 -11.76 -22.07 6.13
CA HIS A 411 -10.41 -21.62 6.48
C HIS A 411 -9.97 -20.54 5.50
N TYR A 412 -9.58 -19.39 6.04
CA TYR A 412 -9.14 -18.23 5.27
C TYR A 412 -7.73 -17.84 5.67
N ILE A 413 -6.86 -17.75 4.67
CA ILE A 413 -5.48 -17.31 4.83
C ILE A 413 -5.27 -16.06 3.96
N PRO A 414 -5.15 -14.86 4.54
CA PRO A 414 -5.19 -13.60 3.79
C PRO A 414 -4.19 -13.48 2.64
N PHE A 415 -2.93 -13.93 2.81
CA PHE A 415 -1.93 -13.83 1.75
C PHE A 415 -2.26 -14.62 0.47
N ARG A 416 -2.99 -15.73 0.62
CA ARG A 416 -3.29 -16.68 -0.46
C ARG A 416 -4.71 -16.51 -0.98
N ASP A 417 -5.66 -16.39 -0.06
CA ASP A 417 -7.09 -16.56 -0.34
C ASP A 417 -7.83 -15.24 -0.58
N CYS A 418 -7.18 -14.09 -0.50
CA CYS A 418 -7.83 -12.78 -0.64
C CYS A 418 -8.59 -12.58 -1.97
N LYS A 419 -8.10 -13.19 -3.06
CA LYS A 419 -8.78 -13.16 -4.37
C LYS A 419 -9.84 -14.27 -4.51
N ASN A 420 -9.87 -15.25 -3.61
CA ASN A 420 -10.73 -16.41 -3.71
C ASN A 420 -12.17 -16.09 -3.26
N LYS A 421 -13.15 -16.66 -3.95
CA LYS A 421 -14.56 -16.62 -3.58
C LYS A 421 -14.96 -17.96 -2.96
N PHE A 422 -15.49 -17.93 -1.75
CA PHE A 422 -15.86 -19.11 -0.99
C PHE A 422 -17.34 -19.40 -1.14
N ASN A 423 -17.68 -20.53 -1.77
CA ASN A 423 -19.06 -20.98 -1.93
C ASN A 423 -19.41 -22.04 -0.89
N VAL A 424 -20.38 -21.74 -0.04
CA VAL A 424 -20.80 -22.60 1.08
C VAL A 424 -22.30 -22.85 0.97
N VAL A 425 -22.74 -24.08 1.21
CA VAL A 425 -24.15 -24.46 1.21
C VAL A 425 -24.62 -24.76 2.61
N LEU A 426 -25.64 -24.05 3.08
CA LEU A 426 -26.32 -24.29 4.35
C LEU A 426 -27.70 -24.89 4.10
N LEU A 427 -28.03 -25.96 4.82
CA LEU A 427 -29.27 -26.71 4.66
C LEU A 427 -30.24 -26.45 5.81
N TYR A 428 -31.53 -26.44 5.50
CA TYR A 428 -32.57 -26.43 6.51
C TYR A 428 -32.71 -27.83 7.14
N ASN A 429 -32.88 -27.87 8.46
CA ASN A 429 -33.12 -29.10 9.22
C ASN A 429 -34.41 -29.82 8.78
N ILE A 430 -35.48 -29.07 8.55
CA ILE A 430 -36.77 -29.58 8.04
C ILE A 430 -36.90 -29.15 6.59
N ARG A 431 -37.32 -30.07 5.71
CA ARG A 431 -37.52 -29.85 4.28
C ARG A 431 -38.90 -30.40 3.89
N PRO A 432 -39.83 -29.58 3.39
CA PRO A 432 -39.70 -28.14 3.10
C PRO A 432 -39.55 -27.29 4.38
N LYS A 433 -38.88 -26.15 4.26
CA LYS A 433 -38.68 -25.20 5.36
C LYS A 433 -40.00 -24.52 5.72
N ASP A 434 -40.13 -24.15 6.99
CA ASP A 434 -41.28 -23.41 7.49
C ASP A 434 -41.20 -21.94 7.02
N PHE A 435 -42.14 -21.53 6.14
CA PHE A 435 -42.17 -20.19 5.56
C PHE A 435 -42.61 -19.10 6.56
N LEU A 436 -43.23 -19.46 7.68
CA LEU A 436 -43.66 -18.51 8.71
C LEU A 436 -42.50 -18.09 9.62
N ARG A 437 -41.40 -18.87 9.63
CA ARG A 437 -40.21 -18.56 10.42
C ARG A 437 -39.26 -17.65 9.67
N LYS A 438 -38.67 -16.71 10.40
CA LYS A 438 -37.53 -15.92 9.92
C LYS A 438 -36.23 -16.65 10.17
N TYR A 439 -35.36 -16.66 9.17
CA TYR A 439 -34.06 -17.32 9.21
C TYR A 439 -32.93 -16.30 8.99
N PHE A 440 -31.78 -16.59 9.59
CA PHE A 440 -30.60 -15.75 9.54
C PHE A 440 -29.34 -16.59 9.31
N VAL A 441 -28.37 -16.04 8.60
CA VAL A 441 -27.02 -16.60 8.48
C VAL A 441 -26.11 -15.83 9.43
N ARG A 442 -25.63 -16.50 10.47
CA ARG A 442 -24.66 -15.95 11.42
C ARG A 442 -23.26 -16.45 11.09
N ILE A 443 -22.30 -15.56 10.98
CA ILE A 443 -20.90 -15.86 10.63
C ILE A 443 -20.00 -15.38 11.76
N GLN A 444 -19.16 -16.25 12.31
CA GLN A 444 -18.21 -15.94 13.39
C GLN A 444 -16.78 -16.19 12.93
N ALA A 445 -15.87 -15.23 13.14
CA ALA A 445 -14.45 -15.36 12.78
C ALA A 445 -13.58 -15.55 14.04
N PHE A 446 -12.72 -16.56 14.01
CA PHE A 446 -11.73 -16.87 15.05
C PHE A 446 -10.33 -16.98 14.45
N GLU A 447 -9.32 -16.60 15.22
CA GLU A 447 -7.93 -16.89 14.88
C GLU A 447 -7.61 -18.37 15.18
N LYS A 448 -6.95 -19.06 14.27
CA LYS A 448 -6.73 -20.52 14.37
C LYS A 448 -5.67 -20.91 15.41
N SER A 449 -4.69 -20.05 15.67
CA SER A 449 -3.59 -20.25 16.63
C SER A 449 -4.00 -19.98 18.08
N SER A 450 -4.54 -18.78 18.34
CA SER A 450 -4.90 -18.33 19.68
C SER A 450 -6.36 -18.62 20.08
N PHE A 451 -7.20 -19.02 19.11
CA PHE A 451 -8.66 -19.09 19.24
C PHE A 451 -9.31 -17.76 19.67
N ALA A 452 -8.61 -16.64 19.50
CA ALA A 452 -9.15 -15.31 19.74
C ALA A 452 -10.31 -15.03 18.78
N HIS A 453 -11.40 -14.48 19.29
CA HIS A 453 -12.55 -14.10 18.49
C HIS A 453 -12.29 -12.73 17.87
N ARG A 454 -12.55 -12.58 16.57
CA ARG A 454 -12.28 -11.34 15.83
C ARG A 454 -13.56 -10.57 15.52
N ALA A 455 -14.61 -11.28 15.11
CA ALA A 455 -15.80 -10.66 14.52
C ALA A 455 -17.01 -11.59 14.47
N THR A 456 -18.21 -11.01 14.49
CA THR A 456 -19.47 -11.73 14.23
C THR A 456 -20.40 -10.89 13.35
N TRP A 457 -20.97 -11.51 12.31
CA TRP A 457 -21.97 -10.93 11.41
C TRP A 457 -23.30 -11.71 11.47
N LEU A 458 -24.41 -11.01 11.21
CA LEU A 458 -25.74 -11.58 11.15
C LEU A 458 -26.50 -11.08 9.90
N PHE A 459 -26.82 -11.97 8.97
CA PHE A 459 -27.53 -11.61 7.73
C PHE A 459 -28.95 -12.21 7.70
N PRO A 460 -30.01 -11.39 7.61
CA PRO A 460 -31.39 -11.90 7.50
C PRO A 460 -31.68 -12.45 6.09
N ILE A 461 -32.43 -13.56 6.02
CA ILE A 461 -32.94 -14.11 4.76
C ILE A 461 -34.22 -13.37 4.37
N LYS A 462 -34.13 -12.53 3.32
CA LYS A 462 -35.25 -11.66 2.90
C LYS A 462 -36.35 -12.40 2.14
N PHE A 463 -36.01 -13.41 1.35
CA PHE A 463 -36.94 -14.14 0.48
C PHE A 463 -37.02 -15.61 0.90
N PRO A 464 -37.74 -15.93 1.98
CA PRO A 464 -37.88 -17.31 2.44
C PRO A 464 -38.65 -18.18 1.44
N VAL A 465 -39.38 -17.60 0.48
CA VAL A 465 -40.11 -18.35 -0.56
C VAL A 465 -39.17 -19.11 -1.50
N LEU A 466 -37.99 -18.55 -1.77
CA LEU A 466 -37.08 -19.11 -2.77
C LEU A 466 -36.56 -20.49 -2.35
N PRO A 467 -36.62 -21.52 -3.22
CA PRO A 467 -36.06 -22.83 -2.90
C PRO A 467 -34.54 -22.74 -2.66
N VAL A 468 -33.83 -21.91 -3.43
CA VAL A 468 -32.42 -21.61 -3.21
C VAL A 468 -32.25 -20.12 -2.97
N TYR A 469 -31.90 -19.73 -1.75
CA TYR A 469 -31.57 -18.34 -1.43
C TYR A 469 -30.06 -18.12 -1.60
N ARG A 470 -29.65 -17.21 -2.49
CA ARG A 470 -28.24 -16.87 -2.72
C ARG A 470 -27.86 -15.63 -1.90
N LEU A 471 -26.89 -15.76 -1.00
CA LEU A 471 -26.35 -14.68 -0.19
C LEU A 471 -24.91 -14.40 -0.62
N VAL A 472 -24.67 -13.24 -1.24
CA VAL A 472 -23.32 -12.82 -1.66
C VAL A 472 -22.86 -11.67 -0.76
N LYS A 473 -21.72 -11.83 -0.08
CA LYS A 473 -21.18 -10.82 0.84
C LYS A 473 -19.65 -10.73 0.81
N GLN A 474 -19.15 -9.51 0.88
CA GLN A 474 -17.73 -9.23 1.15
C GLN A 474 -17.57 -8.87 2.64
N LEU A 475 -16.75 -9.62 3.37
CA LEU A 475 -16.53 -9.45 4.81
C LEU A 475 -15.18 -8.74 5.04
N VAL A 476 -15.15 -7.76 5.95
CA VAL A 476 -13.92 -7.09 6.40
C VAL A 476 -13.60 -7.54 7.82
N ILE A 477 -12.48 -8.26 8.00
CA ILE A 477 -12.06 -8.85 9.26
C ILE A 477 -11.08 -7.89 9.96
N PRO A 478 -11.38 -7.40 11.17
CA PRO A 478 -10.56 -6.39 11.86
C PRO A 478 -9.25 -6.97 12.42
N ALA A 479 -8.21 -6.11 12.48
CA ALA A 479 -6.86 -6.42 12.95
C ALA A 479 -6.74 -6.63 14.47
N ASP A 480 -7.67 -6.11 15.26
CA ASP A 480 -7.75 -6.39 16.69
C ASP A 480 -9.16 -6.87 17.00
N GLU A 481 -9.31 -7.55 18.14
CA GLU A 481 -10.62 -7.71 18.78
C GLU A 481 -11.09 -6.29 19.15
N THR A 482 -11.68 -5.58 18.18
CA THR A 482 -12.23 -4.25 18.44
C THR A 482 -13.08 -4.39 19.68
N HIS A 483 -12.75 -3.63 20.72
CA HIS A 483 -13.49 -3.57 21.97
C HIS A 483 -14.90 -3.03 21.68
N THR A 484 -15.72 -3.86 21.03
CA THR A 484 -17.17 -3.81 20.95
C THR A 484 -17.76 -4.37 22.24
N ILE A 485 -17.03 -4.21 23.36
CA ILE A 485 -17.61 -4.23 24.70
C ILE A 485 -18.47 -2.97 24.75
N ALA A 486 -19.73 -3.13 24.37
CA ALA A 486 -20.68 -2.04 24.39
C ALA A 486 -20.82 -1.59 25.85
N LYS A 487 -20.39 -0.37 26.16
CA LYS A 487 -20.58 0.24 27.49
C LYS A 487 -22.05 0.23 27.93
N ASN A 488 -22.97 0.24 26.95
CA ASN A 488 -24.41 0.05 27.13
C ASN A 488 -24.86 -1.23 26.43
N CYS A 489 -24.80 -2.38 27.10
CA CYS A 489 -25.40 -3.62 26.59
C CYS A 489 -26.79 -3.86 27.21
N PRO A 490 -27.84 -4.12 26.40
CA PRO A 490 -29.18 -4.44 26.90
C PRO A 490 -29.34 -5.90 27.39
N LEU A 491 -28.45 -6.83 26.99
CA LEU A 491 -28.50 -8.24 27.35
C LEU A 491 -27.67 -8.54 28.61
N LYS A 492 -28.27 -9.23 29.60
CA LYS A 492 -27.56 -9.74 30.78
C LYS A 492 -27.05 -11.15 30.52
N CYS A 493 -25.82 -11.27 30.01
CA CYS A 493 -25.16 -12.56 29.82
C CYS A 493 -24.66 -13.10 31.17
N LEU A 494 -25.05 -14.32 31.56
CA LEU A 494 -24.67 -14.91 32.85
C LEU A 494 -23.20 -15.40 32.84
N HIS A 495 -22.88 -16.27 31.88
CA HIS A 495 -21.56 -16.88 31.70
C HIS A 495 -20.98 -16.52 30.34
N GLY A 496 -20.72 -15.22 30.14
CA GLY A 496 -20.19 -14.72 28.88
C GLY A 496 -20.15 -13.20 28.80
N LEU A 497 -19.72 -12.71 27.64
CA LEU A 497 -19.56 -11.28 27.36
C LEU A 497 -20.60 -10.84 26.32
N CYS A 498 -21.26 -9.72 26.58
CA CYS A 498 -22.14 -9.11 25.59
C CYS A 498 -21.34 -8.39 24.51
N GLN A 499 -21.66 -8.68 23.25
CA GLN A 499 -21.04 -8.07 22.09
C GLN A 499 -22.09 -7.63 21.08
N ARG A 500 -21.74 -6.62 20.27
CA ARG A 500 -22.58 -6.13 19.17
C ARG A 500 -22.19 -6.84 17.87
N TYR A 501 -23.16 -7.11 17.00
CA TYR A 501 -22.85 -7.54 15.63
C TYR A 501 -22.17 -6.40 14.86
N ILE A 502 -21.25 -6.73 13.95
CA ILE A 502 -20.52 -5.69 13.19
C ILE A 502 -21.45 -4.96 12.21
N ASN A 503 -22.40 -5.68 11.62
CA ASN A 503 -23.26 -5.19 10.55
C ASN A 503 -24.67 -4.76 11.01
N SER A 504 -25.01 -4.89 12.30
CA SER A 504 -26.29 -4.44 12.84
C SER A 504 -26.12 -3.79 14.21
N GLU A 505 -27.18 -3.13 14.70
CA GLU A 505 -27.22 -2.58 16.06
C GLU A 505 -27.63 -3.64 17.10
N ASP A 506 -27.90 -4.87 16.68
CA ASP A 506 -28.30 -5.94 17.59
C ASP A 506 -27.12 -6.45 18.42
N PHE A 507 -27.45 -7.01 19.58
CA PHE A 507 -26.49 -7.56 20.53
C PHE A 507 -26.65 -9.08 20.67
N PHE A 508 -25.58 -9.76 21.06
CA PHE A 508 -25.61 -11.17 21.40
C PHE A 508 -24.66 -11.48 22.56
N CYS A 509 -24.95 -12.56 23.30
CA CYS A 509 -24.05 -13.06 24.34
C CYS A 509 -23.04 -14.03 23.74
N ARG A 510 -21.75 -13.70 23.88
CA ARG A 510 -20.66 -14.63 23.61
C ARG A 510 -20.39 -15.46 24.86
N CYS A 511 -20.76 -16.73 24.82
CA CYS A 511 -20.64 -17.61 25.96
C CYS A 511 -19.20 -18.07 26.22
N ASP A 512 -18.90 -18.25 27.50
CA ASP A 512 -17.67 -18.90 27.94
C ASP A 512 -17.71 -20.39 27.62
N SER A 513 -16.54 -21.03 27.66
CA SER A 513 -16.45 -22.47 27.42
C SER A 513 -17.39 -23.24 28.36
N LYS A 514 -18.13 -24.23 27.80
CA LYS A 514 -19.13 -25.08 28.49
C LYS A 514 -20.53 -24.48 28.68
N TRP A 515 -20.76 -23.26 28.20
CA TRP A 515 -22.08 -22.62 28.25
C TRP A 515 -22.59 -22.27 26.85
N TYR A 516 -23.90 -22.43 26.63
CA TYR A 516 -24.58 -22.04 25.40
C TYR A 516 -25.98 -21.50 25.71
N GLY A 517 -26.68 -21.01 24.68
CA GLY A 517 -27.99 -20.39 24.81
C GLY A 517 -27.93 -18.89 24.56
N VAL A 518 -29.11 -18.26 24.43
CA VAL A 518 -29.24 -16.83 24.10
C VAL A 518 -28.60 -15.95 25.18
N LEU A 519 -28.65 -16.39 26.45
CA LEU A 519 -28.09 -15.69 27.62
C LEU A 519 -26.91 -16.43 28.26
N CYS A 520 -26.40 -17.48 27.61
CA CYS A 520 -25.34 -18.35 28.14
C CYS A 520 -25.70 -19.03 29.47
N ASP A 521 -26.94 -19.50 29.54
CA ASP A 521 -27.59 -20.09 30.72
C ASP A 521 -27.58 -21.62 30.72
N ILE A 522 -27.37 -22.26 29.56
CA ILE A 522 -27.47 -23.71 29.42
C ILE A 522 -26.07 -24.34 29.46
N PRO A 523 -25.77 -25.22 30.43
CA PRO A 523 -24.50 -25.92 30.49
C PRO A 523 -24.45 -27.07 29.49
N TYR A 524 -23.28 -27.35 28.93
CA TYR A 524 -23.05 -28.52 28.10
C TYR A 524 -21.64 -29.10 28.22
N VAL A 525 -21.53 -30.37 27.87
CA VAL A 525 -20.24 -31.07 27.81
C VAL A 525 -19.67 -30.96 26.40
N CYS A 526 -18.53 -30.25 26.29
CA CYS A 526 -17.77 -30.11 25.06
C CYS A 526 -17.12 -31.45 24.68
N GLN A 527 -17.52 -32.04 23.54
CA GLN A 527 -16.97 -33.32 23.04
C GLN A 527 -15.74 -33.16 22.13
N CYS A 528 -15.13 -31.98 22.11
CA CYS A 528 -13.97 -31.68 21.28
C CYS A 528 -12.65 -32.03 21.98
N SER A 529 -11.53 -32.04 21.26
CA SER A 529 -10.19 -32.17 21.83
C SER A 529 -9.90 -31.08 22.88
N PHE A 530 -9.05 -31.39 23.87
CA PHE A 530 -8.75 -30.48 24.99
C PHE A 530 -8.12 -29.14 24.55
N ASP A 531 -7.34 -29.16 23.47
CA ASP A 531 -6.66 -28.02 22.85
C ASP A 531 -7.49 -27.34 21.74
N SER A 532 -8.80 -27.57 21.72
CA SER A 532 -9.73 -27.00 20.73
C SER A 532 -10.83 -26.19 21.39
N ARG A 533 -11.46 -25.28 20.63
CA ARG A 533 -12.53 -24.41 21.15
C ARG A 533 -13.90 -24.91 20.71
N CYS A 534 -14.80 -25.11 21.66
CA CYS A 534 -16.22 -25.33 21.38
C CYS A 534 -16.94 -24.01 21.13
N VAL A 535 -17.72 -23.92 20.05
CA VAL A 535 -18.46 -22.71 19.66
C VAL A 535 -19.98 -22.87 19.80
N GLY A 536 -20.50 -24.10 19.76
CA GLY A 536 -21.93 -24.37 19.90
C GLY A 536 -22.27 -25.85 19.84
N ILE A 537 -23.56 -26.18 19.75
CA ILE A 537 -24.07 -27.55 19.67
C ILE A 537 -25.16 -27.63 18.60
N ILE A 538 -25.15 -28.71 17.82
CA ILE A 538 -26.22 -29.09 16.90
C ILE A 538 -26.47 -30.60 17.02
N ASN A 539 -27.74 -31.03 17.09
CA ASN A 539 -28.13 -32.46 17.21
C ASN A 539 -27.31 -33.22 18.28
N ASN A 540 -27.14 -32.62 19.46
CA ASN A 540 -26.36 -33.16 20.59
C ASN A 540 -24.86 -33.41 20.29
N ARG A 541 -24.29 -32.74 19.28
CA ARG A 541 -22.86 -32.76 18.93
C ARG A 541 -22.27 -31.35 19.01
N SER A 542 -21.11 -31.23 19.66
CA SER A 542 -20.40 -29.96 19.76
C SER A 542 -19.81 -29.53 18.41
N ILE A 543 -19.87 -28.22 18.12
CA ILE A 543 -19.19 -27.59 16.98
C ILE A 543 -17.80 -27.18 17.47
N CYS A 544 -16.77 -27.83 16.91
CA CYS A 544 -15.37 -27.68 17.33
C CYS A 544 -14.59 -26.84 16.34
N VAL A 545 -13.78 -25.91 16.84
CA VAL A 545 -12.76 -25.19 16.07
C VAL A 545 -11.40 -25.78 16.39
N CYS A 546 -10.75 -26.38 15.39
CA CYS A 546 -9.53 -27.16 15.58
C CYS A 546 -8.26 -26.30 15.52
N PRO A 547 -7.21 -26.65 16.29
CA PRO A 547 -5.90 -26.04 16.13
C PRO A 547 -5.31 -26.37 14.75
N PRO A 548 -4.27 -25.65 14.27
CA PRO A 548 -3.74 -25.77 12.91
C PRO A 548 -3.33 -27.20 12.51
N HIS A 549 -2.91 -28.01 13.48
CA HIS A 549 -2.37 -29.36 13.26
C HIS A 549 -3.40 -30.50 13.42
N LYS A 550 -4.65 -30.19 13.79
CA LYS A 550 -5.74 -31.16 13.97
C LYS A 550 -6.94 -30.84 13.09
N PHE A 551 -7.71 -31.86 12.76
CA PHE A 551 -8.89 -31.72 11.92
C PHE A 551 -9.99 -32.72 12.29
N GLY A 552 -11.11 -32.65 11.58
CA GLY A 552 -12.29 -33.49 11.78
C GLY A 552 -13.30 -32.89 12.76
N PRO A 553 -14.51 -33.47 12.85
CA PRO A 553 -15.65 -32.87 13.55
C PRO A 553 -15.44 -32.72 15.07
N ARG A 554 -14.50 -33.47 15.65
CA ARG A 554 -14.11 -33.39 17.08
C ARG A 554 -12.67 -32.90 17.31
N CYS A 555 -11.95 -32.54 16.24
CA CYS A 555 -10.53 -32.17 16.31
C CYS A 555 -9.62 -33.23 16.92
N LEU A 556 -9.97 -34.52 16.81
CA LEU A 556 -9.18 -35.64 17.34
C LEU A 556 -8.24 -36.25 16.30
N LEU A 557 -8.42 -35.92 15.02
CA LEU A 557 -7.63 -36.49 13.93
C LEU A 557 -6.41 -35.61 13.67
N THR A 558 -5.24 -36.25 13.59
CA THR A 558 -4.00 -35.68 13.09
C THR A 558 -3.69 -36.36 11.75
N ARG A 559 -3.29 -35.60 10.73
CA ARG A 559 -2.93 -36.15 9.41
C ARG A 559 -1.41 -36.18 9.32
N SER A 560 -0.85 -37.31 8.89
CA SER A 560 0.60 -37.47 8.66
C SER A 560 1.12 -36.68 7.45
N SER A 561 0.26 -35.95 6.72
CA SER A 561 0.58 -35.27 5.46
C SER A 561 1.35 -33.95 5.59
N CYS A 562 1.53 -33.42 6.81
CA CYS A 562 2.43 -32.29 7.10
C CYS A 562 3.57 -32.72 8.04
N PRO A 563 4.45 -33.65 7.64
CA PRO A 563 5.73 -33.83 8.32
C PRO A 563 6.63 -32.60 8.03
N PRO A 564 7.56 -32.24 8.93
CA PRO A 564 8.47 -31.10 8.75
C PRO A 564 9.34 -31.19 7.49
N SER A 565 9.40 -32.34 6.82
CA SER A 565 10.13 -32.55 5.56
C SER A 565 9.42 -32.04 4.30
N ASN A 566 8.11 -31.75 4.35
CA ASN A 566 7.34 -31.36 3.16
C ASN A 566 7.51 -29.89 2.77
N CYS A 567 7.87 -29.03 3.72
CA CYS A 567 8.23 -27.65 3.47
C CYS A 567 9.74 -27.50 3.67
N HIS A 568 10.43 -27.05 2.63
CA HIS A 568 11.87 -26.80 2.68
C HIS A 568 12.17 -25.49 3.41
N HIS A 569 13.45 -25.24 3.74
CA HIS A 569 13.94 -23.98 4.29
C HIS A 569 13.16 -23.43 5.51
N ARG A 570 12.81 -24.32 6.46
CA ARG A 570 12.04 -23.99 7.68
C ARG A 570 10.62 -23.45 7.42
N GLY A 571 10.05 -23.75 6.25
CA GLY A 571 8.66 -23.42 5.97
C GLY A 571 7.68 -24.12 6.92
N THR A 572 6.61 -23.43 7.32
CA THR A 572 5.56 -23.99 8.20
C THR A 572 4.45 -24.60 7.35
N CYS A 573 4.23 -25.91 7.49
CA CYS A 573 3.18 -26.63 6.75
C CYS A 573 1.79 -26.36 7.34
N ILE A 574 0.84 -25.97 6.50
CA ILE A 574 -0.57 -25.74 6.82
C ILE A 574 -1.43 -26.62 5.93
N PHE A 575 -2.54 -27.12 6.47
CA PHE A 575 -3.54 -27.82 5.66
C PHE A 575 -4.37 -26.84 4.82
N SER A 576 -4.49 -27.16 3.53
CA SER A 576 -5.39 -26.43 2.64
C SER A 576 -6.82 -26.92 2.81
N ASP A 577 -7.77 -26.03 2.58
CA ASP A 577 -9.18 -26.39 2.44
C ASP A 577 -9.36 -27.11 1.09
N GLU A 578 -9.91 -28.32 1.09
CA GLU A 578 -10.11 -29.14 -0.11
C GLU A 578 -11.07 -28.46 -1.12
N ARG A 579 -11.81 -27.42 -0.71
CA ARG A 579 -12.67 -26.60 -1.59
C ARG A 579 -11.91 -25.56 -2.41
N ILE A 580 -10.67 -25.24 -2.06
CA ILE A 580 -9.87 -24.16 -2.68
C ILE A 580 -8.79 -24.72 -3.61
N SER A 581 -8.12 -25.80 -3.19
CA SER A 581 -7.01 -26.38 -3.94
C SER A 581 -7.12 -27.91 -3.96
N GLN A 582 -6.71 -28.51 -5.09
CA GLN A 582 -6.52 -29.96 -5.19
C GLN A 582 -5.34 -30.44 -4.32
N GLU A 583 -4.46 -29.53 -3.91
CA GLU A 583 -3.32 -29.81 -3.04
C GLU A 583 -3.73 -29.87 -1.57
N ARG A 584 -3.28 -30.93 -0.88
CA ARG A 584 -3.70 -31.27 0.49
C ARG A 584 -3.00 -30.46 1.59
N PHE A 585 -1.98 -29.68 1.25
CA PHE A 585 -1.21 -28.84 2.18
C PHE A 585 -0.61 -27.63 1.43
N VAL A 586 -0.26 -26.59 2.18
CA VAL A 586 0.40 -25.37 1.73
C VAL A 586 1.53 -25.04 2.70
N CYS A 587 2.68 -24.63 2.19
CA CYS A 587 3.79 -24.19 3.01
C CYS A 587 3.79 -22.66 3.16
N LEU A 588 3.90 -22.18 4.41
CA LEU A 588 4.31 -20.80 4.69
C LEU A 588 5.82 -20.72 4.61
N CYS A 589 6.34 -19.92 3.70
CA CYS A 589 7.77 -19.71 3.55
C CYS A 589 8.27 -18.60 4.45
N GLU A 590 9.47 -18.77 5.02
CA GLU A 590 10.21 -17.68 5.66
C GLU A 590 10.64 -16.66 4.60
N ASP A 591 10.97 -15.44 5.04
CA ASP A 591 11.40 -14.37 4.14
C ASP A 591 12.63 -14.79 3.33
N GLY A 592 12.58 -14.60 2.01
CA GLY A 592 13.63 -15.03 1.09
C GLY A 592 13.37 -16.38 0.40
N PHE A 593 12.27 -17.06 0.70
CA PHE A 593 11.87 -18.31 0.04
C PHE A 593 10.45 -18.24 -0.50
N SER A 594 10.19 -18.92 -1.62
CA SER A 594 8.90 -18.99 -2.30
C SER A 594 8.69 -20.37 -2.95
N GLY A 595 7.53 -20.58 -3.57
CA GLY A 595 7.15 -21.87 -4.15
C GLY A 595 6.19 -22.66 -3.26
N VAL A 596 5.62 -23.74 -3.79
CA VAL A 596 4.54 -24.51 -3.15
C VAL A 596 5.03 -25.18 -1.85
N ARG A 597 6.31 -25.53 -1.82
CA ARG A 597 7.03 -26.16 -0.71
C ARG A 597 8.19 -25.30 -0.20
N CYS A 598 8.23 -24.00 -0.53
CA CYS A 598 9.36 -23.12 -0.21
C CYS A 598 10.69 -23.59 -0.85
N GLU A 599 10.59 -24.18 -2.03
CA GLU A 599 11.70 -24.72 -2.82
C GLU A 599 12.50 -23.64 -3.53
N ASN A 600 11.86 -22.53 -3.91
CA ASN A 600 12.49 -21.46 -4.67
C ASN A 600 13.12 -20.46 -3.72
N ILE A 601 14.36 -20.08 -4.02
CA ILE A 601 15.04 -18.97 -3.34
C ILE A 601 14.59 -17.68 -4.04
N GLN A 602 14.06 -16.74 -3.28
CA GLN A 602 13.65 -15.44 -3.82
C GLN A 602 14.88 -14.62 -4.22
N THR A 603 14.77 -13.88 -5.33
CA THR A 603 15.83 -12.96 -5.76
C THR A 603 15.96 -11.85 -4.71
N LYS A 604 17.18 -11.71 -4.17
CA LYS A 604 17.51 -10.66 -3.20
C LYS A 604 18.06 -9.44 -3.93
N ILE A 605 17.34 -8.33 -3.92
CA ILE A 605 17.72 -7.07 -4.60
C ILE A 605 18.14 -6.06 -3.54
N ASP A 606 19.43 -5.74 -3.45
CA ASP A 606 19.97 -4.78 -2.51
C ASP A 606 20.20 -3.44 -3.21
N ILE A 607 19.43 -2.42 -2.83
CA ILE A 607 19.50 -1.05 -3.38
C ILE A 607 20.27 -0.16 -2.41
N SER A 608 21.45 0.30 -2.81
CA SER A 608 22.27 1.28 -2.09
C SER A 608 22.13 2.68 -2.71
N PHE A 609 22.50 3.71 -1.96
CA PHE A 609 22.43 5.11 -2.40
C PHE A 609 23.83 5.71 -2.52
N ALA A 610 24.12 6.41 -3.61
CA ALA A 610 25.36 7.16 -3.77
C ALA A 610 25.33 8.48 -2.99
N VAL A 611 26.50 9.11 -2.81
CA VAL A 611 26.71 10.30 -1.95
C VAL A 611 25.92 11.52 -2.44
N ASP A 612 25.63 11.59 -3.74
CA ASP A 612 24.87 12.62 -4.43
C ASP A 612 23.35 12.49 -4.25
N VAL A 613 22.86 11.38 -3.68
CA VAL A 613 21.44 11.09 -3.48
C VAL A 613 21.10 11.11 -1.99
N SER A 614 20.14 11.95 -1.59
CA SER A 614 19.63 11.97 -0.21
C SER A 614 18.86 10.69 0.10
N ILE A 615 19.26 9.99 1.16
CA ILE A 615 18.66 8.71 1.52
C ILE A 615 17.26 8.94 2.12
N PRO A 616 16.18 8.42 1.49
CA PRO A 616 14.82 8.67 1.94
C PRO A 616 14.48 7.83 3.18
N GLN A 617 13.40 8.19 3.87
CA GLN A 617 12.88 7.38 4.98
C GLN A 617 12.28 6.06 4.50
N ALA A 618 11.85 6.03 3.25
CA ALA A 618 11.24 4.88 2.63
C ALA A 618 11.28 4.98 1.10
N LEU A 619 11.14 3.83 0.46
CA LEU A 619 11.36 3.62 -0.96
C LEU A 619 10.18 2.85 -1.54
N LEU A 620 9.62 3.35 -2.64
CA LEU A 620 8.60 2.64 -3.40
C LEU A 620 9.27 2.00 -4.63
N GLY A 621 9.23 0.68 -4.75
CA GLY A 621 9.72 -0.04 -5.92
C GLY A 621 8.58 -0.44 -6.83
N HIS A 622 8.57 0.03 -8.07
CA HIS A 622 7.66 -0.39 -9.13
C HIS A 622 8.31 -1.48 -9.97
N PHE A 623 7.83 -2.70 -9.79
CA PHE A 623 8.23 -3.88 -10.55
C PHE A 623 7.33 -3.98 -11.79
N ILE A 624 7.93 -3.89 -12.96
CA ILE A 624 7.20 -3.89 -14.24
C ILE A 624 7.52 -5.19 -14.96
N THR A 625 6.46 -5.91 -15.32
CA THR A 625 6.54 -7.14 -16.11
C THR A 625 6.11 -6.83 -17.53
N VAL A 626 6.99 -7.10 -18.48
CA VAL A 626 6.75 -6.94 -19.92
C VAL A 626 6.35 -8.30 -20.47
N TYR A 627 5.30 -8.32 -21.29
CA TYR A 627 4.82 -9.49 -22.01
C TYR A 627 4.86 -9.21 -23.51
N ASN A 628 4.98 -10.25 -24.33
CA ASN A 628 4.95 -10.08 -25.79
C ASN A 628 3.54 -9.80 -26.31
N ASP A 629 2.50 -10.36 -25.67
CA ASP A 629 1.12 -10.36 -26.17
C ASP A 629 0.17 -9.49 -25.33
N SER A 630 0.69 -8.65 -24.42
CA SER A 630 -0.14 -7.78 -23.58
C SER A 630 0.63 -6.57 -23.04
N ASN A 631 -0.11 -5.53 -22.63
CA ASN A 631 0.47 -4.33 -22.03
C ASN A 631 1.25 -4.66 -20.74
N PRO A 632 2.35 -3.93 -20.45
CA PRO A 632 3.13 -4.14 -19.24
C PRO A 632 2.29 -4.01 -17.97
N THR A 633 2.49 -4.93 -17.02
CA THR A 633 1.81 -4.88 -15.72
C THR A 633 2.75 -4.34 -14.65
N GLN A 634 2.24 -3.42 -13.83
CA GLN A 634 2.95 -2.78 -12.73
C GLN A 634 2.55 -3.38 -11.38
N LEU A 635 3.54 -3.74 -10.57
CA LEU A 635 3.38 -4.09 -9.16
C LEU A 635 4.25 -3.14 -8.32
N SER A 636 3.60 -2.32 -7.49
CA SER A 636 4.29 -1.38 -6.61
C SER A 636 4.43 -1.98 -5.22
N ILE A 637 5.67 -2.06 -4.71
CA ILE A 637 5.97 -2.53 -3.35
C ILE A 637 6.65 -1.41 -2.58
N TYR A 638 6.08 -1.07 -1.45
CA TYR A 638 6.64 -0.07 -0.55
C TYR A 638 7.54 -0.74 0.50
N LYS A 639 8.74 -0.20 0.74
CA LYS A 639 9.63 -0.64 1.83
C LYS A 639 10.24 0.54 2.59
N LYS A 640 10.16 0.50 3.93
CA LYS A 640 10.83 1.47 4.80
C LYS A 640 12.35 1.26 4.73
N VAL A 641 13.11 2.34 4.64
CA VAL A 641 14.58 2.28 4.67
C VAL A 641 15.02 2.23 6.14
N PRO A 642 15.64 1.13 6.61
CA PRO A 642 16.09 1.05 7.99
C PRO A 642 17.18 2.09 8.26
N PHE A 643 17.12 2.79 9.40
CA PHE A 643 18.09 3.85 9.72
C PHE A 643 19.54 3.39 9.77
N ASN A 644 19.76 2.10 10.07
CA ASN A 644 21.08 1.50 10.27
C ASN A 644 21.71 0.96 8.97
N LEU A 645 20.92 0.88 7.89
CA LEU A 645 21.35 0.29 6.63
C LEU A 645 21.33 1.38 5.55
N GLU A 646 22.42 1.46 4.80
CA GLU A 646 22.50 2.26 3.56
C GLU A 646 21.90 1.48 2.38
N THR A 647 21.43 0.26 2.62
CA THR A 647 20.88 -0.65 1.63
C THR A 647 19.46 -1.06 1.97
N VAL A 648 18.55 -0.97 1.00
CA VAL A 648 17.19 -1.53 1.09
C VAL A 648 17.15 -2.84 0.33
N THR A 649 16.73 -3.91 0.98
CA THR A 649 16.67 -5.24 0.35
C THR A 649 15.24 -5.54 -0.12
N PHE A 650 15.01 -5.94 -1.36
CA PHE A 650 13.72 -6.50 -1.79
C PHE A 650 13.89 -8.00 -1.98
N HIS A 651 12.88 -8.78 -1.58
CA HIS A 651 12.81 -10.20 -1.88
C HIS A 651 11.65 -10.40 -2.85
N PHE A 652 11.96 -10.91 -4.04
CA PHE A 652 10.99 -11.02 -5.11
C PHE A 652 11.05 -12.39 -5.78
N SER A 653 9.90 -12.96 -6.10
CA SER A 653 9.77 -14.29 -6.73
C SER A 653 9.22 -14.23 -8.15
N ASP A 654 8.41 -13.23 -8.44
CA ASP A 654 7.70 -13.13 -9.71
C ASP A 654 8.66 -12.57 -10.79
N PRO A 655 8.46 -12.90 -12.06
CA PRO A 655 9.30 -12.33 -13.11
C PRO A 655 9.06 -10.82 -13.23
N PHE A 656 10.14 -10.05 -13.33
CA PHE A 656 10.09 -8.61 -13.61
C PHE A 656 11.24 -8.22 -14.55
N HIS A 657 11.02 -7.18 -15.36
CA HIS A 657 11.97 -6.76 -16.38
C HIS A 657 12.51 -5.34 -16.11
N ILE A 658 11.70 -4.47 -15.52
CA ILE A 658 12.11 -3.12 -15.13
C ILE A 658 11.80 -2.91 -13.64
N LEU A 659 12.74 -2.32 -12.90
CA LEU A 659 12.54 -1.82 -11.55
C LEU A 659 12.76 -0.30 -11.53
N LEU A 660 11.71 0.45 -11.22
CA LEU A 660 11.77 1.88 -10.94
C LEU A 660 11.65 2.09 -9.44
N THR A 661 12.46 2.97 -8.86
CA THR A 661 12.35 3.36 -7.46
C THR A 661 11.88 4.80 -7.34
N GLU A 662 10.83 5.04 -6.56
CA GLU A 662 10.27 6.36 -6.28
C GLU A 662 10.52 6.75 -4.82
N PHE A 663 11.00 7.98 -4.63
CA PHE A 663 11.07 8.67 -3.34
C PHE A 663 11.16 10.19 -3.57
N ASP A 664 10.62 10.98 -2.64
CA ASP A 664 10.54 12.44 -2.74
C ASP A 664 9.93 12.94 -4.07
N GLU A 665 8.90 12.21 -4.57
CA GLU A 665 8.19 12.49 -5.84
C GLU A 665 9.10 12.43 -7.09
N LYS A 666 10.24 11.75 -7.00
CA LYS A 666 11.20 11.54 -8.09
C LYS A 666 11.36 10.04 -8.38
N PHE A 667 11.43 9.71 -9.66
CA PHE A 667 11.66 8.34 -10.14
C PHE A 667 13.14 8.13 -10.50
N TYR A 668 13.68 6.96 -10.11
CA TYR A 668 15.01 6.52 -10.46
C TYR A 668 14.95 5.13 -11.09
N LEU A 669 15.67 4.93 -12.18
CA LEU A 669 15.79 3.64 -12.83
C LEU A 669 16.81 2.78 -12.08
N ALA A 670 16.35 1.64 -11.54
CA ALA A 670 17.19 0.74 -10.75
C ALA A 670 17.63 -0.50 -11.52
N ILE A 671 16.74 -1.14 -12.29
CA ILE A 671 17.06 -2.35 -13.07
C ILE A 671 16.32 -2.32 -14.41
N VAL A 672 17.01 -2.72 -15.48
CA VAL A 672 16.44 -3.06 -16.80
C VAL A 672 17.10 -4.34 -17.31
N GLN A 673 16.29 -5.35 -17.60
CA GLN A 673 16.73 -6.62 -18.18
C GLN A 673 15.75 -7.13 -19.23
N GLU A 674 16.26 -7.64 -20.35
CA GLU A 674 15.44 -8.21 -21.45
C GLU A 674 14.79 -9.53 -21.02
N THR A 675 15.50 -10.37 -20.27
CA THR A 675 14.99 -11.64 -19.76
C THR A 675 15.19 -11.72 -18.24
N PHE A 676 14.12 -12.06 -17.52
CA PHE A 676 14.24 -12.32 -16.08
C PHE A 676 14.93 -13.66 -15.85
N THR A 677 16.09 -13.63 -15.21
CA THR A 677 16.73 -14.82 -14.63
C THR A 677 16.66 -14.70 -13.12
N ALA A 678 16.15 -15.74 -12.46
CA ALA A 678 16.14 -15.79 -11.00
C ALA A 678 17.59 -15.80 -10.51
N SER A 679 18.06 -14.66 -10.01
CA SER A 679 19.43 -14.47 -9.55
C SER A 679 19.47 -14.57 -8.04
N LEU A 680 20.56 -15.13 -7.50
CA LEU A 680 20.70 -15.31 -6.05
C LEU A 680 20.77 -13.96 -5.33
N HIS A 681 21.31 -12.92 -6.00
CA HIS A 681 21.51 -11.59 -5.46
C HIS A 681 21.76 -10.56 -6.59
N ILE A 682 21.06 -9.43 -6.55
CA ILE A 682 21.30 -8.25 -7.41
C ILE A 682 21.63 -7.08 -6.49
N ALA A 683 22.79 -6.45 -6.66
CA ALA A 683 23.14 -5.22 -5.96
C ALA A 683 23.08 -4.04 -6.94
N VAL A 684 22.35 -3.00 -6.58
CA VAL A 684 22.18 -1.76 -7.38
C VAL A 684 22.57 -0.58 -6.52
N GLN A 685 23.28 0.38 -7.09
CA GLN A 685 23.54 1.67 -6.47
C GLN A 685 22.80 2.78 -7.24
N LEU A 686 21.95 3.52 -6.55
CA LEU A 686 21.22 4.66 -7.12
C LEU A 686 22.12 5.90 -7.15
N THR A 687 22.35 6.44 -8.35
CA THR A 687 23.07 7.70 -8.61
C THR A 687 22.14 8.71 -9.24
N ALA A 688 22.49 10.01 -9.18
CA ALA A 688 21.66 11.07 -9.78
C ALA A 688 21.53 10.95 -11.31
N SER A 689 22.46 10.27 -12.00
CA SER A 689 22.43 10.05 -13.45
C SER A 689 21.30 9.14 -13.91
N TYR A 690 20.78 8.26 -13.05
CA TYR A 690 19.66 7.36 -13.36
C TYR A 690 18.31 7.92 -12.90
N ARG A 691 18.25 9.21 -12.54
CA ARG A 691 16.98 9.89 -12.27
C ARG A 691 16.21 10.06 -13.57
N CYS A 692 14.98 9.55 -13.61
CA CYS A 692 14.07 9.86 -14.71
C CYS A 692 13.55 11.30 -14.52
N LEU A 693 13.70 12.14 -15.55
CA LEU A 693 13.32 13.55 -15.50
C LEU A 693 11.87 13.73 -16.01
N PRO A 694 11.08 14.65 -15.43
CA PRO A 694 9.75 14.96 -15.96
C PRO A 694 9.87 15.73 -17.28
N ILE A 695 8.92 15.52 -18.19
CA ILE A 695 8.95 16.16 -19.52
C ILE A 695 8.98 17.69 -19.45
N GLU A 696 8.34 18.28 -18.45
CA GLU A 696 8.29 19.73 -18.18
C GLU A 696 9.68 20.35 -17.90
N GLU A 697 10.64 19.56 -17.40
CA GLU A 697 12.01 20.03 -17.13
C GLU A 697 12.92 19.95 -18.36
N ILE A 698 12.57 19.15 -19.38
CA ILE A 698 13.46 18.83 -20.52
C ILE A 698 12.97 19.46 -21.82
N LEU A 699 11.65 19.51 -22.05
CA LEU A 699 11.06 19.98 -23.29
C LEU A 699 10.87 21.50 -23.27
N ASP A 700 11.09 22.16 -24.41
CA ASP A 700 10.91 23.61 -24.53
C ASP A 700 9.45 24.01 -24.25
N ALA A 701 9.26 25.12 -23.54
CA ALA A 701 7.94 25.59 -23.10
C ALA A 701 6.96 25.88 -24.26
N THR A 702 7.46 26.15 -25.46
CA THR A 702 6.64 26.34 -26.67
C THR A 702 6.06 25.02 -27.19
N ILE A 703 6.80 23.92 -27.08
CA ILE A 703 6.36 22.60 -27.56
C ILE A 703 5.34 22.00 -26.57
N LEU A 704 5.51 22.27 -25.28
CA LEU A 704 4.54 21.88 -24.23
C LEU A 704 3.17 22.56 -24.37
N GLN A 705 3.05 23.63 -25.17
CA GLN A 705 1.76 24.25 -25.49
C GLN A 705 0.96 23.45 -26.53
N PHE A 706 1.62 22.59 -27.31
CA PHE A 706 0.93 21.71 -28.24
C PHE A 706 0.12 20.66 -27.49
N ARG A 707 -0.83 20.05 -28.20
CA ARG A 707 -1.58 18.91 -27.66
C ARG A 707 -0.69 17.70 -27.49
N ARG A 708 -1.13 16.80 -26.62
CA ARG A 708 -0.39 15.61 -26.21
C ARG A 708 0.03 14.71 -27.37
N LEU A 709 -0.90 14.42 -28.29
CA LEU A 709 -0.60 13.60 -29.46
C LEU A 709 0.53 14.20 -30.33
N HIS A 710 0.61 15.53 -30.39
CA HIS A 710 1.62 16.23 -31.18
C HIS A 710 2.98 16.26 -30.45
N TYR A 711 3.06 16.68 -29.17
CA TYR A 711 4.37 16.77 -28.52
C TYR A 711 5.03 15.40 -28.23
N VAL A 712 4.24 14.32 -28.08
CA VAL A 712 4.79 12.96 -27.91
C VAL A 712 5.65 12.55 -29.11
N LYS A 713 5.36 13.07 -30.31
CA LYS A 713 6.15 12.83 -31.53
C LYS A 713 7.57 13.39 -31.46
N TYR A 714 7.86 14.29 -30.51
CA TYR A 714 9.20 14.84 -30.27
C TYR A 714 10.08 13.97 -29.34
N TYR A 715 9.53 12.92 -28.71
CA TYR A 715 10.25 12.16 -27.67
C TYR A 715 11.54 11.50 -28.16
N HIS A 716 11.57 11.01 -29.40
CA HIS A 716 12.80 10.46 -30.00
C HIS A 716 13.94 11.50 -30.06
N THR A 717 13.61 12.78 -30.31
CA THR A 717 14.62 13.85 -30.42
C THR A 717 15.32 14.13 -29.08
N LEU A 718 14.61 13.93 -27.95
CA LEU A 718 15.16 14.11 -26.60
C LEU A 718 16.28 13.12 -26.32
N CYS A 719 16.06 11.84 -26.63
CA CYS A 719 17.07 10.80 -26.46
C CYS A 719 18.29 11.04 -27.38
N ARG A 720 18.09 11.60 -28.58
CA ARG A 720 19.18 11.91 -29.52
C ARG A 720 20.00 13.13 -29.12
N LYS A 721 19.37 14.18 -28.58
CA LYS A 721 20.05 15.44 -28.18
C LYS A 721 20.84 15.30 -26.88
N ASN A 722 20.31 14.54 -25.91
CA ASN A 722 20.91 14.39 -24.59
C ASN A 722 21.47 12.98 -24.41
N SER A 723 22.77 12.76 -24.62
CA SER A 723 23.41 11.44 -24.49
C SER A 723 23.28 10.82 -23.08
N ASP A 724 23.26 11.68 -22.05
CA ASP A 724 23.23 11.25 -20.64
C ASP A 724 21.82 10.89 -20.16
N LEU A 725 20.78 11.17 -20.96
CA LEU A 725 19.40 10.86 -20.62
C LEU A 725 19.14 9.36 -20.79
N VAL A 726 18.77 8.69 -19.70
CA VAL A 726 18.44 7.26 -19.67
C VAL A 726 16.93 7.03 -19.71
N CYS A 727 16.17 7.81 -18.95
CA CYS A 727 14.71 7.72 -18.86
C CYS A 727 14.08 9.09 -18.57
N PHE A 728 12.82 9.24 -18.96
CA PHE A 728 12.01 10.41 -18.68
C PHE A 728 10.53 10.02 -18.64
N TYR A 729 9.68 10.89 -18.12
CA TYR A 729 8.28 10.56 -17.92
C TYR A 729 7.33 11.76 -18.10
N ASP A 730 6.14 11.46 -18.59
CA ASP A 730 4.99 12.34 -18.81
C ASP A 730 3.76 11.80 -18.06
N GLU A 731 2.64 12.53 -17.99
CA GLU A 731 1.50 12.27 -17.09
C GLU A 731 1.07 10.80 -17.05
N SER A 732 1.03 10.13 -18.20
CA SER A 732 0.70 8.70 -18.30
C SER A 732 1.76 7.82 -18.98
N LEU A 733 2.88 8.37 -19.46
CA LEU A 733 3.90 7.61 -20.20
C LEU A 733 5.23 7.64 -19.46
N MET A 734 5.85 6.48 -19.31
CA MET A 734 7.23 6.33 -18.87
C MET A 734 8.07 5.87 -20.07
N CYS A 735 9.16 6.57 -20.34
CA CYS A 735 9.99 6.38 -21.53
C CYS A 735 11.42 6.02 -21.17
N LEU A 736 11.98 5.05 -21.88
CA LEU A 736 13.39 4.65 -21.82
C LEU A 736 14.10 5.02 -23.12
N CYS A 737 15.35 5.49 -23.04
CA CYS A 737 16.18 5.69 -24.23
C CYS A 737 16.91 4.37 -24.56
N ASN A 738 16.65 3.81 -25.74
CA ASN A 738 17.28 2.59 -26.23
C ASN A 738 18.73 2.81 -26.70
N GLN A 739 19.42 1.73 -27.09
CA GLN A 739 20.79 1.79 -27.63
C GLN A 739 20.91 2.72 -28.84
N ASP A 740 19.92 2.68 -29.75
CA ASP A 740 19.85 3.54 -30.95
C ASP A 740 19.48 5.00 -30.64
N ARG A 741 19.40 5.37 -29.35
CA ARG A 741 18.96 6.69 -28.87
C ARG A 741 17.54 7.07 -29.30
N PHE A 742 16.68 6.08 -29.47
CA PHE A 742 15.25 6.25 -29.65
C PHE A 742 14.49 6.09 -28.33
N ALA A 743 13.42 6.86 -28.17
CA ALA A 743 12.54 6.75 -27.02
C ALA A 743 11.64 5.52 -27.17
N ASN A 744 11.47 4.78 -26.08
CA ASN A 744 10.59 3.62 -26.01
C ASN A 744 9.68 3.77 -24.78
N CYS A 745 8.40 4.01 -25.01
CA CYS A 745 7.46 4.40 -23.97
C CYS A 745 6.36 3.36 -23.74
N PHE A 746 5.94 3.23 -22.50
CA PHE A 746 4.78 2.44 -22.10
C PHE A 746 3.89 3.24 -21.15
N ASN A 747 2.61 2.84 -21.07
CA ASN A 747 1.66 3.48 -20.16
C ASN A 747 2.04 3.15 -18.71
N PHE A 748 2.26 4.18 -17.91
CA PHE A 748 2.68 4.07 -16.51
C PHE A 748 1.76 4.91 -15.65
N ASP A 749 1.03 4.26 -14.76
CA ASP A 749 0.12 4.93 -13.86
C ASP A 749 0.87 5.45 -12.63
N ARG A 750 1.11 6.75 -12.60
CA ARG A 750 1.70 7.47 -11.45
C ARG A 750 0.74 7.53 -10.26
N SER A 751 -0.56 7.44 -10.51
CA SER A 751 -1.63 7.76 -9.55
C SER A 751 -2.01 6.59 -8.66
N ILE A 752 -1.33 5.44 -8.77
CA ILE A 752 -1.52 4.27 -7.90
C ILE A 752 -1.03 4.59 -6.48
N THR A 753 -1.81 5.42 -5.81
CA THR A 753 -1.75 5.69 -4.39
C THR A 753 -2.82 4.82 -3.78
N TYR A 754 -2.45 3.59 -3.42
CA TYR A 754 -3.34 2.72 -2.67
C TYR A 754 -3.54 3.31 -1.26
N SER A 755 -4.43 4.28 -1.18
CA SER A 755 -4.86 4.89 0.06
C SER A 755 -5.65 3.87 0.86
N CYS A 756 -5.28 3.71 2.13
CA CYS A 756 -5.94 2.75 3.00
C CYS A 756 -7.41 3.13 3.19
N SER A 757 -8.31 2.23 2.80
CA SER A 757 -9.75 2.44 2.67
C SER A 757 -10.46 2.44 4.05
N ASP A 758 -10.24 3.45 4.89
CA ASP A 758 -10.97 3.69 6.16
C ASP A 758 -10.44 3.08 7.46
N THR A 759 -9.13 3.02 7.67
CA THR A 759 -8.60 2.88 9.04
C THR A 759 -7.60 3.97 9.37
N ASN A 760 -7.82 4.70 10.47
CA ASN A 760 -6.87 5.64 11.09
C ASN A 760 -5.65 4.89 11.67
N TYR A 761 -5.03 4.01 10.88
CA TYR A 761 -3.87 3.22 11.27
C TYR A 761 -2.64 4.14 11.40
N CYS A 762 -2.47 5.06 10.44
CA CYS A 762 -1.43 6.08 10.48
C CYS A 762 -1.88 7.27 11.31
N THR A 763 -1.02 7.68 12.25
CA THR A 763 -1.24 8.84 13.12
C THR A 763 -0.55 10.09 12.53
N ASN A 764 -0.84 11.28 13.08
CA ASN A 764 -0.18 12.54 12.70
C ASN A 764 -0.23 12.90 11.20
N LYS A 765 -1.33 12.56 10.52
CA LYS A 765 -1.51 12.78 9.07
C LYS A 765 -0.48 12.02 8.20
N GLY A 766 0.03 10.88 8.67
CA GLY A 766 0.84 10.00 7.84
C GLY A 766 0.04 9.45 6.66
N ARG A 767 0.66 9.36 5.48
CA ARG A 767 0.07 8.73 4.30
C ARG A 767 0.12 7.22 4.48
N CYS A 768 -0.99 6.54 4.27
CA CYS A 768 -1.08 5.09 4.42
C CYS A 768 -1.01 4.45 3.03
N PHE A 769 -0.13 3.46 2.87
CA PHE A 769 0.04 2.72 1.63
C PHE A 769 -0.29 1.23 1.85
N GLN A 770 -0.88 0.65 0.81
CA GLN A 770 -1.23 -0.76 0.70
C GLN A 770 -0.79 -1.26 -0.69
N ASN A 771 -0.38 -2.51 -0.91
CA ASN A 771 0.15 -2.92 -2.22
C ASN A 771 -0.94 -3.30 -3.23
N SER A 772 -2.18 -3.54 -2.79
CA SER A 772 -3.31 -3.87 -3.67
C SER A 772 -4.65 -3.61 -3.01
N GLU A 773 -5.62 -3.05 -3.75
CA GLU A 773 -7.02 -2.88 -3.30
C GLU A 773 -7.75 -4.21 -3.07
N THR A 774 -7.37 -5.25 -3.81
CA THR A 774 -7.99 -6.59 -3.75
C THR A 774 -7.49 -7.40 -2.56
N CYS A 775 -6.20 -7.27 -2.24
CA CYS A 775 -5.52 -8.01 -1.19
C CYS A 775 -4.73 -7.09 -0.25
N GLN A 776 -5.39 -6.61 0.80
CA GLN A 776 -4.98 -6.68 2.21
C GLN A 776 -3.48 -6.87 2.59
N THR A 777 -2.46 -6.20 2.03
CA THR A 777 -1.05 -6.35 2.51
C THR A 777 -0.81 -5.56 3.80
N PRO A 778 0.26 -5.84 4.57
CA PRO A 778 0.57 -5.05 5.77
C PRO A 778 0.54 -3.55 5.47
N LEU A 779 -0.25 -2.82 6.28
CA LEU A 779 -0.41 -1.38 6.21
C LEU A 779 0.90 -0.70 6.60
N LEU A 780 1.44 0.16 5.74
CA LEU A 780 2.65 0.92 6.02
C LEU A 780 2.37 2.42 6.02
N CYS A 781 2.86 3.09 7.06
CA CYS A 781 2.68 4.52 7.23
C CYS A 781 3.92 5.30 6.81
N VAL A 782 3.71 6.26 5.94
CA VAL A 782 4.71 7.22 5.47
C VAL A 782 4.50 8.51 6.22
N CYS A 783 5.51 8.88 6.97
CA CYS A 783 5.41 9.98 7.90
C CYS A 783 5.75 11.28 7.18
N ASN A 784 4.93 12.30 7.43
CA ASN A 784 5.28 13.65 7.02
C ASN A 784 6.59 14.07 7.71
N GLU A 785 7.27 15.07 7.16
CA GLU A 785 8.45 15.66 7.79
C GLU A 785 8.22 15.89 9.30
N CYS A 786 9.24 15.62 10.10
CA CYS A 786 9.26 15.70 11.57
C CYS A 786 8.58 14.55 12.34
N TYR A 787 7.92 13.62 11.67
CA TYR A 787 7.26 12.48 12.33
C TYR A 787 7.97 11.17 11.99
N TYR A 788 7.99 10.23 12.95
CA TYR A 788 8.73 8.98 12.85
C TYR A 788 7.98 7.81 13.51
N GLY A 789 8.46 6.58 13.28
CA GLY A 789 7.88 5.34 13.82
C GLY A 789 6.90 4.66 12.86
N LYS A 790 6.57 3.38 13.13
CA LYS A 790 5.72 2.53 12.27
C LYS A 790 4.35 3.13 11.92
N ARG A 791 3.77 3.91 12.81
CA ARG A 791 2.47 4.60 12.64
C ARG A 791 2.62 6.11 12.58
N CYS A 792 3.82 6.64 12.40
CA CYS A 792 4.13 8.07 12.49
C CYS A 792 3.80 8.69 13.84
N GLN A 793 3.94 7.90 14.90
CA GLN A 793 3.51 8.22 16.25
C GLN A 793 4.49 9.12 17.01
N LEU A 794 5.77 9.15 16.63
CA LEU A 794 6.77 10.04 17.20
C LEU A 794 6.72 11.40 16.51
N SER A 795 6.71 12.47 17.29
CA SER A 795 6.83 13.84 16.80
C SER A 795 8.12 14.46 17.30
N THR A 796 8.88 15.08 16.39
CA THR A 796 10.01 15.96 16.73
C THR A 796 9.61 17.43 16.70
N LYS A 797 8.30 17.74 16.64
CA LYS A 797 7.77 19.11 16.77
C LYS A 797 7.47 19.42 18.23
N GLY A 798 8.07 20.48 18.79
CA GLY A 798 7.65 21.05 20.07
C GLY A 798 8.78 21.49 21.01
N PHE A 799 8.40 22.22 22.06
CA PHE A 799 9.30 22.76 23.08
C PHE A 799 9.74 21.64 24.05
N GLY A 800 10.97 21.15 23.88
CA GLY A 800 11.59 20.14 24.74
C GLY A 800 11.60 18.74 24.17
N LEU A 801 12.31 18.53 23.05
CA LEU A 801 12.61 17.18 22.55
C LEU A 801 13.25 16.35 23.67
N PRO A 802 12.67 15.18 24.04
CA PRO A 802 13.32 14.27 24.96
C PRO A 802 14.56 13.70 24.28
N LEU A 803 15.58 13.39 25.08
CA LEU A 803 16.79 12.69 24.62
C LEU A 803 16.45 11.43 23.82
N ASP A 804 15.41 10.70 24.23
CA ASP A 804 14.89 9.51 23.59
C ASP A 804 14.54 9.76 22.11
N ALA A 805 13.99 10.92 21.77
CA ALA A 805 13.67 11.27 20.38
C ALA A 805 14.90 11.66 19.55
N ILE A 806 16.00 12.09 20.19
CA ILE A 806 17.21 12.55 19.51
C ILE A 806 18.18 11.39 19.26
N ILE A 807 18.46 10.56 20.29
CA ILE A 807 19.53 9.56 20.24
C ILE A 807 19.04 8.12 20.13
N ALA A 808 17.78 7.79 20.45
CA ALA A 808 17.36 6.38 20.49
C ALA A 808 17.54 5.66 19.14
N TYR A 809 17.29 6.35 18.02
CA TYR A 809 17.51 5.78 16.69
C TYR A 809 18.97 5.46 16.37
N GLN A 810 19.92 6.17 17.01
CA GLN A 810 21.36 5.97 16.86
C GLN A 810 21.89 4.80 17.73
N ILE A 811 21.09 4.29 18.67
CA ILE A 811 21.48 3.15 19.50
C ILE A 811 21.05 1.86 18.79
N HIS A 812 22.03 1.00 18.48
CA HIS A 812 21.75 -0.28 17.82
C HIS A 812 21.37 -1.36 18.85
N PRO A 813 20.24 -2.07 18.66
CA PRO A 813 19.82 -3.15 19.55
C PRO A 813 20.75 -4.37 19.43
N ASN A 814 20.96 -5.10 20.53
CA ASN A 814 21.78 -6.32 20.59
C ASN A 814 23.27 -6.16 20.18
N VAL A 815 23.79 -4.94 20.05
CA VAL A 815 25.21 -4.66 19.71
C VAL A 815 25.97 -4.15 20.95
N PRO A 816 27.18 -4.67 21.25
CA PRO A 816 27.96 -4.24 22.42
C PRO A 816 28.42 -2.77 22.31
N LEU A 817 28.64 -2.13 23.46
CA LEU A 817 28.96 -0.70 23.59
C LEU A 817 30.17 -0.24 22.76
N THR A 818 31.16 -1.11 22.57
CA THR A 818 32.38 -0.84 21.80
C THR A 818 32.13 -0.63 20.31
N SER A 819 31.09 -1.27 19.77
CA SER A 819 30.75 -1.26 18.35
C SER A 819 29.60 -0.29 18.02
N GLN A 820 29.13 0.48 19.00
CA GLN A 820 28.11 1.52 18.80
C GLN A 820 28.68 2.73 18.02
N PRO A 821 27.83 3.52 17.33
CA PRO A 821 28.26 4.62 16.48
C PRO A 821 28.87 5.78 17.27
N THR A 822 29.58 6.66 16.55
CA THR A 822 30.32 7.79 17.13
C THR A 822 29.43 8.75 17.91
N ALA A 823 28.19 8.97 17.46
CA ALA A 823 27.21 9.80 18.16
C ALA A 823 26.92 9.28 19.58
N VAL A 824 26.78 7.95 19.76
CA VAL A 824 26.53 7.32 21.07
C VAL A 824 27.76 7.44 21.97
N LYS A 825 28.95 7.13 21.43
CA LYS A 825 30.23 7.25 22.16
C LYS A 825 30.51 8.68 22.63
N ALA A 826 30.31 9.66 21.74
CA ALA A 826 30.45 11.08 22.07
C ALA A 826 29.43 11.49 23.14
N SER A 827 28.18 11.00 23.07
CA SER A 827 27.16 11.32 24.06
C SER A 827 27.46 10.74 25.44
N ILE A 828 28.06 9.54 25.52
CA ILE A 828 28.57 8.97 26.78
C ILE A 828 29.67 9.87 27.35
N ALA A 829 30.64 10.29 26.53
CA ALA A 829 31.73 11.16 26.94
C ALA A 829 31.23 12.54 27.42
N ILE A 830 30.31 13.17 26.68
CA ILE A 830 29.75 14.48 27.04
C ILE A 830 28.94 14.39 28.34
N THR A 831 28.07 13.38 28.47
CA THR A 831 27.26 13.18 29.69
C THR A 831 28.14 12.96 30.92
N THR A 832 29.18 12.14 30.80
CA THR A 832 30.10 11.85 31.91
C THR A 832 30.87 13.09 32.35
N VAL A 833 31.45 13.85 31.41
CA VAL A 833 32.16 15.11 31.71
C VAL A 833 31.22 16.12 32.38
N MET A 834 30.00 16.27 31.86
CA MET A 834 29.01 17.20 32.40
C MET A 834 28.61 16.86 33.83
N VAL A 835 28.36 15.58 34.13
CA VAL A 835 27.99 15.11 35.46
C VAL A 835 29.15 15.29 36.45
N VAL A 836 30.39 15.02 36.04
CA VAL A 836 31.59 15.23 36.89
C VAL A 836 31.74 16.71 37.26
N ILE A 837 31.67 17.61 36.27
CA ILE A 837 31.76 19.06 36.51
C ILE A 837 30.58 19.53 37.38
N GLY A 838 29.37 19.06 37.08
CA GLY A 838 28.16 19.36 37.83
C GLY A 838 28.28 18.96 39.29
N PHE A 839 28.69 17.73 39.59
CA PHE A 839 28.86 17.25 40.96
C PHE A 839 29.91 18.03 41.74
N ILE A 840 31.06 18.36 41.12
CA ILE A 840 32.10 19.18 41.78
C ILE A 840 31.53 20.56 42.16
N ASN A 841 30.84 21.23 41.22
CA ASN A 841 30.27 22.54 41.46
C ASN A 841 29.14 22.52 42.49
N SER A 842 28.22 21.55 42.42
CA SER A 842 27.14 21.42 43.40
C SER A 842 27.69 21.10 44.78
N PHE A 843 28.70 20.22 44.89
CA PHE A 843 29.35 19.90 46.16
C PHE A 843 30.00 21.14 46.80
N PHE A 844 30.78 21.90 46.04
CA PHE A 844 31.39 23.15 46.53
C PHE A 844 30.36 24.20 46.93
N SER A 845 29.27 24.32 46.17
CA SER A 845 28.17 25.24 46.51
C SER A 845 27.47 24.81 47.82
N ILE A 846 27.14 23.53 47.97
CA ILE A 846 26.53 22.98 49.19
C ILE A 846 27.44 23.18 50.40
N ALA A 847 28.75 22.90 50.27
CA ALA A 847 29.72 23.10 51.33
C ALA A 847 29.78 24.57 51.78
N THR A 848 29.71 25.51 50.84
CA THR A 848 29.72 26.96 51.11
C THR A 848 28.44 27.40 51.81
N PHE A 849 27.27 27.12 51.24
CA PHE A 849 25.98 27.61 51.76
C PHE A 849 25.49 26.89 53.02
N ARG A 850 26.10 25.75 53.40
CA ARG A 850 25.83 25.08 54.68
C ARG A 850 26.33 25.87 55.89
N ARG A 851 27.28 26.79 55.73
CA ARG A 851 27.78 27.63 56.84
C ARG A 851 26.68 28.54 57.39
N LYS A 852 26.77 28.90 58.68
CA LYS A 852 25.76 29.75 59.35
C LYS A 852 25.77 31.17 58.80
N ARG A 853 26.96 31.72 58.51
CA ARG A 853 27.13 33.10 58.02
C ARG A 853 26.47 33.35 56.66
N CYS A 854 26.48 32.35 55.78
CA CYS A 854 25.80 32.46 54.49
C CYS A 854 24.26 32.44 54.61
N ARG A 855 23.69 32.03 55.75
CA ARG A 855 22.24 31.85 56.00
C ARG A 855 21.65 32.90 56.94
N GLU A 856 22.31 34.05 57.06
CA GLU A 856 21.81 35.20 57.84
C GLU A 856 20.57 35.83 57.20
N THR A 857 20.44 35.76 55.87
CA THR A 857 19.30 36.25 55.08
C THR A 857 18.63 35.11 54.29
N GLY A 858 17.37 35.29 53.88
CA GLY A 858 16.62 34.30 53.11
C GLY A 858 17.30 33.90 51.79
N CYS A 859 18.05 34.82 51.17
CA CYS A 859 18.86 34.61 49.97
C CYS A 859 19.81 33.38 50.09
N GLY A 860 20.42 33.18 51.26
CA GLY A 860 21.30 32.03 51.50
C GLY A 860 20.59 30.69 51.51
N TYR A 861 19.33 30.65 51.98
CA TYR A 861 18.53 29.43 51.97
C TYR A 861 18.04 29.07 50.56
N TYR A 862 17.68 30.06 49.73
CA TYR A 862 17.34 29.81 48.31
C TYR A 862 18.54 29.28 47.53
N LEU A 863 19.74 29.83 47.73
CA LEU A 863 20.98 29.34 47.09
C LEU A 863 21.36 27.92 47.55
N PHE A 864 21.13 27.61 48.83
CA PHE A 864 21.31 26.26 49.35
C PHE A 864 20.34 25.26 48.69
N ALA A 865 19.05 25.61 48.60
CA ALA A 865 18.05 24.80 47.90
C ALA A 865 18.39 24.62 46.41
N SER A 866 18.82 25.70 45.73
CA SER A 866 19.22 25.67 44.32
C SER A 866 20.43 24.75 44.09
N SER A 867 21.39 24.73 45.01
CA SER A 867 22.54 23.83 44.95
C SER A 867 22.16 22.35 45.10
N ILE A 868 21.17 22.04 45.95
CA ILE A 868 20.61 20.68 46.09
C ILE A 868 19.84 20.27 44.84
N CYS A 869 19.00 21.17 44.29
CA CYS A 869 18.28 20.93 43.04
C CYS A 869 19.24 20.65 41.88
N SER A 870 20.34 21.41 41.77
CA SER A 870 21.39 21.16 40.76
C SER A 870 22.04 19.78 40.92
N PHE A 871 22.37 19.37 42.14
CA PHE A 871 22.89 18.02 42.39
C PHE A 871 21.88 16.93 41.97
N ALA A 872 20.60 17.12 42.30
CA ALA A 872 19.53 16.21 41.89
C ALA A 872 19.35 16.15 40.36
N THR A 873 19.43 17.30 39.65
CA THR A 873 19.34 17.31 38.18
C THR A 873 20.42 16.45 37.52
N MET A 874 21.66 16.50 38.02
CA MET A 874 22.77 15.73 37.47
C MET A 874 22.59 14.22 37.72
N ILE A 875 22.05 13.83 38.88
CA ILE A 875 21.70 12.43 39.17
C ILE A 875 20.62 11.95 38.22
N PHE A 876 19.52 12.69 38.07
CA PHE A 876 18.42 12.29 37.19
C PHE A 876 18.86 12.21 35.72
N LEU A 877 19.76 13.10 35.28
CA LEU A 877 20.30 13.07 33.92
C LEU A 877 21.13 11.81 33.68
N LEU A 878 22.01 11.47 34.64
CA LEU A 878 22.82 10.26 34.58
C LEU A 878 21.95 9.00 34.54
N VAL A 879 20.99 8.89 35.47
CA VAL A 879 20.07 7.74 35.56
C VAL A 879 19.26 7.58 34.29
N LYS A 880 18.68 8.67 33.77
CA LYS A 880 17.92 8.66 32.52
C LYS A 880 18.78 8.16 31.34
N PHE A 881 19.99 8.69 31.18
CA PHE A 881 20.87 8.33 30.08
C PHE A 881 21.21 6.83 30.08
N TRP A 882 21.55 6.27 31.24
CA TRP A 882 21.84 4.85 31.37
C TRP A 882 20.62 3.96 31.12
N ILE A 883 19.45 4.35 31.60
CA ILE A 883 18.21 3.58 31.35
C ILE A 883 17.86 3.58 29.86
N LEU A 884 18.01 4.72 29.17
CA LEU A 884 17.82 4.81 27.73
C LEU A 884 18.78 3.88 26.97
N LEU A 885 20.04 3.85 27.36
CA LEU A 885 21.05 3.01 26.72
C LEU A 885 20.74 1.52 26.91
N VAL A 886 20.42 1.10 28.13
CA VAL A 886 20.12 -0.30 28.47
C VAL A 886 18.80 -0.77 27.87
N SER A 887 17.78 0.10 27.78
CA SER A 887 16.49 -0.22 27.17
C SER A 887 16.60 -0.40 25.66
N GLN A 888 17.28 0.51 24.95
CA GLN A 888 17.44 0.44 23.50
C GLN A 888 18.43 -0.66 23.06
N MET A 889 19.35 -1.07 23.94
CA MET A 889 20.19 -2.26 23.72
C MET A 889 19.45 -3.58 24.01
N LEU A 890 18.16 -3.55 24.38
CA LEU A 890 17.33 -4.72 24.73
C LEU A 890 17.85 -5.57 25.90
N VAL A 891 18.71 -5.00 26.74
CA VAL A 891 19.27 -5.70 27.92
C VAL A 891 18.20 -5.87 29.00
N VAL A 892 17.27 -4.91 29.13
CA VAL A 892 16.14 -4.97 30.07
C VAL A 892 14.82 -4.98 29.30
N ARG A 893 14.00 -6.03 29.51
CA ARG A 893 12.71 -6.24 28.82
C ARG A 893 11.47 -6.11 29.72
N THR A 894 11.64 -5.79 30.99
CA THR A 894 10.52 -5.71 31.94
C THR A 894 9.64 -4.50 31.64
N THR A 895 8.45 -4.75 31.08
CA THR A 895 7.49 -3.72 30.64
C THR A 895 7.09 -2.76 31.76
N THR A 896 6.90 -3.28 32.99
CA THR A 896 6.55 -2.48 34.16
C THR A 896 7.63 -1.48 34.56
N PHE A 897 8.90 -1.90 34.53
CA PHE A 897 10.04 -1.05 34.82
C PHE A 897 10.20 0.03 33.76
N LEU A 898 10.10 -0.33 32.48
CA LEU A 898 10.19 0.62 31.38
C LEU A 898 9.05 1.66 31.45
N LEU A 899 7.83 1.24 31.81
CA LEU A 899 6.68 2.15 31.93
C LEU A 899 6.87 3.15 33.08
N PHE A 900 7.32 2.67 34.23
CA PHE A 900 7.60 3.54 35.37
C PHE A 900 8.65 4.60 35.04
N ASN A 901 9.75 4.20 34.38
CA ASN A 901 10.81 5.12 33.97
C ASN A 901 10.34 6.13 32.91
N CYS A 902 9.57 5.66 31.92
CA CYS A 902 8.97 6.50 30.88
C CYS A 902 8.12 7.64 31.46
N ILE A 903 7.32 7.34 32.49
CA ILE A 903 6.45 8.32 33.16
C ILE A 903 7.25 9.24 34.09
N SER A 904 8.23 8.70 34.82
CA SER A 904 8.87 9.40 35.94
C SER A 904 10.06 10.28 35.56
N MET A 905 11.00 9.78 34.76
CA MET A 905 12.34 10.39 34.64
C MET A 905 12.33 11.76 33.97
N ASP A 906 11.60 11.90 32.87
CA ASP A 906 11.45 13.19 32.18
C ASP A 906 10.75 14.24 33.04
N THR A 907 9.72 13.82 33.74
CA THR A 907 8.93 14.67 34.64
C THR A 907 9.80 15.19 35.78
N LEU A 908 10.58 14.32 36.44
CA LEU A 908 11.49 14.68 37.53
C LEU A 908 12.60 15.65 37.07
N LEU A 909 13.18 15.40 35.90
CA LEU A 909 14.18 16.29 35.30
C LEU A 909 13.60 17.69 35.04
N ARG A 910 12.40 17.76 34.46
CA ARG A 910 11.72 19.03 34.15
C ARG A 910 11.39 19.83 35.41
N ILE A 911 10.86 19.16 36.44
CA ILE A 911 10.54 19.79 37.73
C ILE A 911 11.81 20.33 38.39
N SER A 912 12.89 19.55 38.41
CA SER A 912 14.14 19.94 39.07
C SER A 912 14.83 21.12 38.37
N LEU A 913 14.83 21.17 37.03
CA LEU A 913 15.34 22.30 36.26
C LEU A 913 14.54 23.58 36.53
N ASN A 914 13.21 23.51 36.36
CA ASN A 914 12.34 24.67 36.54
C ASN A 914 12.41 25.20 37.99
N THR A 915 12.52 24.31 38.98
CA THR A 915 12.66 24.72 40.38
C THR A 915 13.94 25.50 40.60
N GLY A 916 15.06 25.10 39.97
CA GLY A 916 16.32 25.83 40.01
C GLY A 916 16.19 27.25 39.43
N ASP A 917 15.53 27.40 38.29
CA ASP A 917 15.37 28.71 37.63
C ASP A 917 14.49 29.67 38.45
N TRP A 918 13.38 29.19 39.00
CA TRP A 918 12.51 29.98 39.87
C TRP A 918 13.17 30.33 41.21
N LEU A 919 14.00 29.45 41.76
CA LEU A 919 14.83 29.75 42.93
C LEU A 919 15.85 30.85 42.64
N ASN A 920 16.46 30.85 41.46
CA ASN A 920 17.37 31.91 41.04
C ASN A 920 16.63 33.26 40.91
N ALA A 921 15.40 33.26 40.38
CA ALA A 921 14.56 34.46 40.36
C ALA A 921 14.19 34.95 41.77
N ALA A 922 13.86 34.03 42.69
CA ALA A 922 13.59 34.37 44.09
C ALA A 922 14.81 35.00 44.79
N VAL A 923 16.02 34.54 44.47
CA VAL A 923 17.28 35.15 44.94
C VAL A 923 17.39 36.60 44.47
N ALA A 924 17.08 36.90 43.20
CA ALA A 924 17.14 38.26 42.68
C ALA A 924 16.10 39.19 43.30
N VAL A 925 14.87 38.70 43.49
CA VAL A 925 13.79 39.45 44.16
C VAL A 925 14.15 39.76 45.62
N GLU A 926 14.66 38.77 46.36
CA GLU A 926 15.07 38.96 47.75
C GLU A 926 16.21 39.98 47.87
N ARG A 927 17.19 39.94 46.94
CA ARG A 927 18.28 40.92 46.86
C ARG A 927 17.76 42.33 46.57
N LEU A 928 16.78 42.47 45.66
CA LEU A 928 16.13 43.75 45.37
C LEU A 928 15.43 44.32 46.60
N PHE A 929 14.65 43.51 47.32
CA PHE A 929 13.97 43.94 48.55
C PHE A 929 14.95 44.34 49.65
N SER A 930 16.09 43.63 49.78
CA SER A 930 17.13 43.97 50.74
C SER A 930 17.75 45.35 50.45
N VAL A 931 17.96 45.70 49.17
CA VAL A 931 18.49 47.01 48.78
C VAL A 931 17.44 48.11 48.98
N TRP A 932 16.20 47.87 48.57
CA TRP A 932 15.14 48.88 48.62
C TRP A 932 14.73 49.26 50.05
N LYS A 933 14.61 48.28 50.95
CA LYS A 933 14.25 48.54 52.36
C LYS A 933 15.41 49.00 53.23
N GLY A 934 16.66 48.77 52.81
CA GLY A 934 17.86 49.20 53.53
C GLY A 934 17.82 48.80 55.01
N ILE A 935 17.82 49.81 55.90
CA ILE A 935 17.84 49.65 57.36
C ILE A 935 16.54 49.01 57.90
N SER A 936 15.41 49.14 57.19
CA SER A 936 14.12 48.56 57.58
C SER A 936 13.96 47.08 57.21
N PHE A 937 14.99 46.44 56.64
CA PHE A 937 14.96 45.04 56.24
C PHE A 937 15.03 44.10 57.45
N ASN A 938 14.01 43.25 57.62
CA ASN A 938 13.94 42.27 58.70
C ASN A 938 14.38 40.88 58.23
N SER A 939 15.55 40.44 58.71
CA SER A 939 16.17 39.16 58.35
C SER A 939 15.44 37.93 58.90
N GLU A 940 14.80 38.02 60.08
CA GLU A 940 14.00 36.91 60.64
C GLU A 940 12.71 36.68 59.86
N LYS A 941 12.05 37.77 59.45
CA LYS A 941 10.85 37.69 58.58
C LYS A 941 11.21 37.07 57.22
N SER A 942 12.35 37.46 56.65
CA SER A 942 12.90 36.88 55.41
C SER A 942 13.11 35.36 55.53
N LYS A 943 13.74 34.86 56.60
CA LYS A 943 13.93 33.41 56.82
C LYS A 943 12.62 32.63 56.90
N ARG A 944 11.60 33.18 57.56
CA ARG A 944 10.29 32.53 57.68
C ARG A 944 9.55 32.48 56.33
N SER A 945 9.70 33.50 55.49
CA SER A 945 9.09 33.55 54.15
C SER A 945 9.66 32.50 53.19
N VAL A 946 10.94 32.12 53.30
CA VAL A 946 11.59 31.16 52.39
C VAL A 946 10.83 29.84 52.29
N ARG A 947 10.35 29.29 53.42
CA ARG A 947 9.63 28.01 53.43
C ARG A 947 8.34 28.07 52.61
N TRP A 948 7.58 29.15 52.74
CA TRP A 948 6.32 29.35 52.01
C TRP A 948 6.57 29.62 50.53
N VAL A 949 7.55 30.47 50.20
CA VAL A 949 7.89 30.79 48.81
C VAL A 949 8.38 29.53 48.08
N PHE A 950 9.23 28.72 48.70
CA PHE A 950 9.68 27.45 48.13
C PHE A 950 8.51 26.49 47.87
N LEU A 951 7.61 26.34 48.83
CA LEU A 951 6.45 25.47 48.70
C LEU A 951 5.50 25.93 47.59
N ILE A 952 5.26 27.25 47.47
CA ILE A 952 4.42 27.83 46.41
C ILE A 952 5.04 27.61 45.03
N ILE A 953 6.35 27.87 44.88
CA ILE A 953 7.07 27.65 43.62
C ILE A 953 6.99 26.17 43.21
N PHE A 954 7.20 25.26 44.17
CA PHE A 954 7.17 23.82 43.89
C PHE A 954 5.77 23.34 43.49
N LEU A 955 4.71 23.77 44.18
CA LEU A 955 3.32 23.45 43.82
C LEU A 955 2.93 24.03 42.45
N PHE A 956 3.34 25.25 42.16
CA PHE A 956 3.11 25.90 40.87
C PHE A 956 3.70 25.07 39.72
N ILE A 957 4.96 24.62 39.87
CA ILE A 957 5.64 23.79 38.87
C ILE A 957 5.00 22.41 38.71
N ILE A 958 4.56 21.77 39.80
CA ILE A 958 3.87 20.47 39.70
C ILE A 958 2.54 20.63 38.95
N PHE A 959 1.75 21.64 39.28
CA PHE A 959 0.45 21.87 38.66
C PHE A 959 0.57 22.11 37.15
N THR A 960 1.58 22.86 36.72
CA THR A 960 1.81 23.14 35.29
C THR A 960 2.48 22.00 34.52
N THR A 961 2.96 20.94 35.19
CA THR A 961 3.65 19.80 34.54
C THR A 961 2.91 18.46 34.66
N ILE A 962 1.82 18.39 35.44
CA ILE A 962 1.09 17.15 35.74
C ILE A 962 0.44 16.49 34.51
N HIS A 963 0.17 17.25 33.44
CA HIS A 963 -0.45 16.73 32.23
C HIS A 963 0.47 15.79 31.42
N ASP A 964 1.80 15.95 31.54
CA ASP A 964 2.80 15.12 30.84
C ASP A 964 2.77 13.65 31.30
N PRO A 965 2.94 13.31 32.60
CA PRO A 965 2.98 11.92 33.06
C PRO A 965 1.68 11.15 32.81
N ILE A 966 0.52 11.81 32.81
CA ILE A 966 -0.80 11.18 32.59
C ILE A 966 -0.97 10.70 31.14
N ARG A 967 -0.27 11.32 30.19
CA ARG A 967 -0.43 11.07 28.75
C ARG A 967 0.69 10.22 28.14
N ARG A 968 1.58 9.68 28.97
CA ARG A 968 2.69 8.82 28.57
C ARG A 968 2.28 7.35 28.50
N TYR A 969 2.72 6.67 27.45
CA TYR A 969 2.50 5.23 27.24
C TYR A 969 3.69 4.61 26.51
N ILE A 970 3.75 3.27 26.51
CA ILE A 970 4.77 2.50 25.79
C ILE A 970 4.17 1.87 24.54
N ASP A 971 4.94 1.89 23.46
CA ASP A 971 4.66 1.20 22.22
C ASP A 971 5.87 0.31 21.85
N PHE A 972 5.60 -0.94 21.42
CA PHE A 972 6.65 -1.88 21.01
C PHE A 972 6.60 -2.06 19.49
N ASP A 973 7.72 -1.78 18.84
CA ASP A 973 7.90 -1.99 17.41
C ASP A 973 8.49 -3.39 17.19
N GLU A 974 7.67 -4.32 16.69
CA GLU A 974 8.08 -5.71 16.43
C GLU A 974 9.09 -5.83 15.28
N GLU A 975 9.06 -4.93 14.29
CA GLU A 975 9.94 -4.98 13.11
C GLU A 975 11.34 -4.48 13.46
N GLU A 976 11.44 -3.39 14.20
CA GLU A 976 12.72 -2.85 14.66
C GLU A 976 13.18 -3.44 16.00
N GLN A 977 12.34 -4.24 16.67
CA GLN A 977 12.56 -4.80 18.01
C GLN A 977 12.89 -3.70 19.03
N ARG A 978 12.08 -2.64 19.11
CA ARG A 978 12.36 -1.45 19.93
C ARG A 978 11.16 -1.03 20.77
N THR A 979 11.43 -0.49 21.96
CA THR A 979 10.42 0.10 22.86
C THR A 979 10.48 1.62 22.81
N TRP A 980 9.35 2.27 22.58
CA TRP A 980 9.23 3.73 22.56
C TRP A 980 8.43 4.23 23.76
N CYS A 981 8.92 5.32 24.39
CA CYS A 981 8.17 6.10 25.37
C CYS A 981 7.50 7.28 24.65
N LEU A 982 6.18 7.25 24.52
CA LEU A 982 5.43 8.21 23.71
C LEU A 982 4.47 9.03 24.56
N VAL A 983 4.27 10.29 24.16
CA VAL A 983 3.29 11.20 24.76
C VAL A 983 2.19 11.47 23.75
N ARG A 984 0.92 11.25 24.14
CA ARG A 984 -0.24 11.57 23.29
C ARG A 984 -0.97 12.81 23.79
N TYR A 985 -0.64 13.96 23.21
CA TYR A 985 -1.36 15.21 23.45
C TYR A 985 -2.56 15.37 22.49
N SER A 986 -3.65 15.95 22.99
CA SER A 986 -4.61 16.61 22.11
C SER A 986 -3.99 17.92 21.60
N SER A 987 -4.47 18.43 20.46
CA SER A 987 -3.99 19.70 19.90
C SER A 987 -4.01 20.84 20.94
N THR A 988 -5.08 20.93 21.73
CA THR A 988 -5.23 21.90 22.83
C THR A 988 -4.17 21.75 23.92
N LEU A 989 -3.85 20.52 24.34
CA LEU A 989 -2.87 20.26 25.38
C LEU A 989 -1.44 20.53 24.91
N GLN A 990 -1.16 20.33 23.62
CA GLN A 990 0.14 20.64 23.01
C GLN A 990 0.42 22.15 23.01
N TYR A 991 -0.59 22.98 22.72
CA TYR A 991 -0.48 24.43 22.85
C TYR A 991 -0.26 24.85 24.30
N TYR A 992 -1.01 24.25 25.24
CA TYR A 992 -0.84 24.51 26.67
C TYR A 992 0.57 24.19 27.17
N ASP A 993 1.12 23.00 26.85
CA ASP A 993 2.49 22.61 27.25
C ASP A 993 3.51 23.62 26.71
N SER A 994 3.38 23.99 25.43
CA SER A 994 4.27 24.95 24.78
C SER A 994 4.25 26.31 25.48
N ILE A 995 3.05 26.85 25.77
CA ILE A 995 2.89 28.13 26.49
C ILE A 995 3.49 28.05 27.90
N MET A 996 3.19 26.99 28.64
CA MET A 996 3.69 26.84 30.02
C MET A 996 5.22 26.74 30.05
N ASN A 997 5.84 26.04 29.11
CA ASN A 997 7.29 26.00 29.03
C ASN A 997 7.91 27.37 28.72
N ILE A 998 7.30 28.14 27.82
CA ILE A 998 7.75 29.50 27.50
C ILE A 998 7.68 30.38 28.75
N ILE A 999 6.60 30.26 29.54
CA ILE A 999 6.45 30.99 30.81
C ILE A 999 7.53 30.58 31.81
N HIS A 1000 7.72 29.28 32.04
CA HIS A 1000 8.74 28.80 32.98
C HIS A 1000 10.16 29.17 32.57
N PHE A 1001 10.42 29.34 31.27
CA PHE A 1001 11.70 29.82 30.76
C PHE A 1001 11.82 31.34 30.88
N ILE A 1002 10.97 32.13 30.21
CA ILE A 1002 11.13 33.58 30.06
C ILE A 1002 10.94 34.31 31.40
N THR A 1003 9.95 33.92 32.21
CA THR A 1003 9.57 34.68 33.41
C THR A 1003 10.69 34.77 34.45
N PRO A 1004 11.37 33.68 34.86
CA PRO A 1004 12.51 33.77 35.77
C PRO A 1004 13.65 34.65 35.24
N PHE A 1005 13.94 34.61 33.94
CA PHE A 1005 15.00 35.44 33.35
C PHE A 1005 14.62 36.91 33.33
N SER A 1006 13.40 37.25 32.93
CA SER A 1006 12.90 38.64 32.96
C SER A 1006 12.96 39.21 34.37
N ILE A 1007 12.56 38.43 35.39
CA ILE A 1007 12.66 38.84 36.80
C ILE A 1007 14.11 39.14 37.20
N ASN A 1008 15.06 38.29 36.81
CA ASN A 1008 16.47 38.49 37.12
C ASN A 1008 17.04 39.78 36.50
N ILE A 1009 16.77 40.04 35.22
CA ILE A 1009 17.26 41.24 34.52
C ILE A 1009 16.64 42.50 35.11
N ILE A 1010 15.31 42.50 35.30
CA ILE A 1010 14.57 43.65 35.86
C ILE A 1010 15.07 43.94 37.28
N SER A 1011 15.24 42.92 38.11
CA SER A 1011 15.75 43.08 39.47
C SER A 1011 17.17 43.65 39.49
N ALA A 1012 18.06 43.22 38.59
CA ALA A 1012 19.42 43.75 38.50
C ALA A 1012 19.43 45.24 38.11
N ILE A 1013 18.59 45.65 37.15
CA ILE A 1013 18.44 47.05 36.73
C ILE A 1013 17.96 47.91 37.91
N PHE A 1014 16.91 47.47 38.61
CA PHE A 1014 16.39 48.21 39.77
C PHE A 1014 17.40 48.29 40.92
N ILE A 1015 18.23 47.26 41.15
CA ILE A 1015 19.30 47.31 42.15
C ILE A 1015 20.33 48.41 41.81
N ILE A 1016 20.73 48.53 40.53
CA ILE A 1016 21.68 49.56 40.09
C ILE A 1016 21.09 50.96 40.25
N ILE A 1017 19.83 51.15 39.86
CA ILE A 1017 19.13 52.44 39.99
C ILE A 1017 18.92 52.80 41.46
N GLY A 1018 18.40 51.87 42.27
CA GLY A 1018 18.12 52.11 43.69
C GLY A 1018 19.37 52.42 44.50
N THR A 1019 20.48 51.73 44.24
CA THR A 1019 21.77 52.04 44.89
C THR A 1019 22.36 53.37 44.46
N ALA A 1020 22.19 53.77 43.19
CA ALA A 1020 22.60 55.10 42.72
C ALA A 1020 21.77 56.22 43.35
N GLN A 1021 20.45 56.05 43.45
CA GLN A 1021 19.53 57.01 44.08
C GLN A 1021 19.79 57.22 45.58
N ILE A 1022 20.01 56.12 46.34
CA ILE A 1022 20.35 56.18 47.77
C ILE A 1022 21.70 56.89 47.99
N ARG A 1023 22.69 56.65 47.12
CA ARG A 1023 24.01 57.30 47.25
C ARG A 1023 24.00 58.77 46.85
N SER A 1024 23.20 59.17 45.85
CA SER A 1024 23.03 60.58 45.50
C SER A 1024 22.30 61.38 46.57
N THR A 1025 21.43 60.73 47.37
CA THR A 1025 20.76 61.39 48.51
C THR A 1025 21.68 61.51 49.74
N VAL A 1026 22.65 60.60 49.93
CA VAL A 1026 23.60 60.65 51.05
C VAL A 1026 24.86 61.49 50.75
N ARG A 1027 25.30 61.59 49.49
CA ARG A 1027 26.43 62.44 49.06
C ARG A 1027 25.97 63.50 48.04
N ILE A 1028 25.83 64.73 48.52
CA ILE A 1028 25.31 65.87 47.74
C ILE A 1028 26.35 66.43 46.72
N ASN A 1029 27.65 66.17 46.92
CA ASN A 1029 28.73 66.80 46.15
C ASN A 1029 28.97 66.25 44.72
N LEU A 1030 28.19 65.28 44.23
CA LEU A 1030 28.38 64.65 42.91
C LEU A 1030 27.04 64.48 42.18
N THR A 1031 27.07 64.57 40.84
CA THR A 1031 25.87 64.42 40.02
C THR A 1031 25.39 62.97 39.98
N TYR A 1032 24.06 62.79 39.92
CA TYR A 1032 23.42 61.47 39.81
C TYR A 1032 24.00 60.62 38.66
N LYS A 1033 24.31 61.24 37.51
CA LYS A 1033 24.91 60.56 36.34
C LYS A 1033 26.29 59.96 36.64
N TYR A 1034 27.10 60.64 37.47
CA TYR A 1034 28.39 60.13 37.91
C TYR A 1034 28.23 58.92 38.84
N HIS A 1035 27.32 59.00 39.83
CA HIS A 1035 27.03 57.89 40.74
C HIS A 1035 26.45 56.67 40.01
N LEU A 1036 25.60 56.88 39.01
CA LEU A 1036 25.05 55.80 38.18
C LEU A 1036 26.13 55.10 37.35
N ARG A 1037 27.07 55.84 36.73
CA ARG A 1037 28.21 55.27 35.99
C ARG A 1037 29.16 54.49 36.90
N GLU A 1038 29.47 55.02 38.08
CA GLU A 1038 30.31 54.35 39.08
C GLU A 1038 29.65 53.06 39.61
N GLN A 1039 28.34 53.08 39.91
CA GLN A 1039 27.62 51.88 40.35
C GLN A 1039 27.48 50.86 39.23
N PHE A 1040 27.34 51.28 37.98
CA PHE A 1040 27.33 50.39 36.83
C PHE A 1040 28.67 49.65 36.67
N GLU A 1041 29.81 50.35 36.75
CA GLU A 1041 31.15 49.73 36.75
C GLU A 1041 31.33 48.74 37.91
N ARG A 1042 30.87 49.11 39.10
CA ARG A 1042 31.04 48.30 40.31
C ARG A 1042 30.13 47.07 40.35
N HIS A 1043 28.93 47.14 39.77
CA HIS A 1043 27.93 46.07 39.82
C HIS A 1043 27.68 45.39 38.47
N LYS A 1044 28.51 45.64 37.44
CA LYS A 1044 28.37 45.03 36.10
C LYS A 1044 28.22 43.51 36.12
N TYR A 1045 28.84 42.83 37.08
CA TYR A 1045 28.74 41.37 37.25
C TYR A 1045 27.31 40.89 37.58
N LEU A 1046 26.45 41.73 38.19
CA LEU A 1046 25.04 41.42 38.46
C LEU A 1046 24.19 41.39 37.18
N LEU A 1047 24.63 42.07 36.12
CA LEU A 1047 24.01 42.02 34.79
C LEU A 1047 24.67 40.96 33.90
N ILE A 1048 26.01 40.83 33.96
CA ILE A 1048 26.77 39.86 33.15
C ILE A 1048 26.36 38.41 33.49
N SER A 1049 26.15 38.08 34.77
CA SER A 1049 25.80 36.70 35.18
C SER A 1049 24.44 36.22 34.63
N PRO A 1050 23.32 36.96 34.79
CA PRO A 1050 22.06 36.63 34.11
C PRO A 1050 22.16 36.61 32.58
N LEU A 1051 22.96 37.51 31.97
CA LEU A 1051 23.09 37.61 30.52
C LEU A 1051 23.87 36.43 29.93
N ILE A 1052 24.89 35.92 30.64
CA ILE A 1052 25.59 34.67 30.30
C ILE A 1052 24.65 33.47 30.46
N LEU A 1053 23.83 33.41 31.52
CA LEU A 1053 22.85 32.33 31.71
C LEU A 1053 21.78 32.32 30.61
N VAL A 1054 21.37 33.51 30.13
CA VAL A 1054 20.48 33.65 28.97
C VAL A 1054 21.17 33.18 27.69
N LEU A 1055 22.43 33.58 27.46
CA LEU A 1055 23.19 33.13 26.29
C LEU A 1055 23.37 31.60 26.24
N LEU A 1056 23.62 30.97 27.39
CA LEU A 1056 23.80 29.52 27.51
C LEU A 1056 22.48 28.74 27.41
N SER A 1057 21.34 29.37 27.70
CA SER A 1057 20.01 28.74 27.61
C SER A 1057 19.27 29.07 26.31
N LEU A 1058 19.73 30.08 25.57
CA LEU A 1058 19.23 30.53 24.27
C LEU A 1058 19.19 29.45 23.19
N PRO A 1059 20.18 28.53 23.07
CA PRO A 1059 20.14 27.46 22.07
C PRO A 1059 18.89 26.57 22.21
N ARG A 1060 18.42 26.32 23.44
CA ARG A 1060 17.18 25.58 23.72
C ARG A 1060 15.94 26.31 23.16
N LEU A 1061 15.96 27.64 23.21
CA LEU A 1061 14.89 28.49 22.72
C LEU A 1061 14.94 28.59 21.19
N ILE A 1062 16.12 28.87 20.61
CA ILE A 1062 16.31 28.93 19.15
C ILE A 1062 15.88 27.62 18.49
N ILE A 1063 16.32 26.46 18.99
CA ILE A 1063 15.96 25.16 18.41
C ILE A 1063 14.46 24.86 18.53
N SER A 1064 13.77 25.45 19.51
CA SER A 1064 12.32 25.32 19.68
C SER A 1064 11.50 26.31 18.84
N PHE A 1065 12.08 27.43 18.38
CA PHE A 1065 11.41 28.49 17.63
C PHE A 1065 11.85 28.58 16.16
N VAL A 1066 12.98 27.96 15.81
CA VAL A 1066 13.32 27.70 14.41
C VAL A 1066 12.25 26.74 13.88
N PRO A 1067 11.51 27.09 12.82
CA PRO A 1067 10.43 26.26 12.28
C PRO A 1067 10.89 24.88 11.74
N GLY A 1068 12.19 24.58 11.83
CA GLY A 1068 12.79 23.30 11.49
C GLY A 1068 12.78 22.33 12.68
N CYS A 1069 11.90 21.34 12.62
CA CYS A 1069 12.06 20.10 13.36
C CYS A 1069 13.31 19.32 12.90
N MET A 1070 13.64 18.23 13.57
CA MET A 1070 14.67 17.31 13.06
C MET A 1070 14.12 16.61 11.80
N LYS A 1071 14.57 17.03 10.61
CA LYS A 1071 14.15 16.47 9.31
C LYS A 1071 14.75 15.08 9.01
N SER A 1072 15.94 14.83 9.53
CA SER A 1072 16.63 13.54 9.42
C SER A 1072 17.19 13.13 10.78
N THR A 1073 16.94 11.89 11.19
CA THR A 1073 17.51 11.27 12.41
C THR A 1073 18.99 10.92 12.26
N ARG A 1074 19.54 10.99 11.03
CA ARG A 1074 20.94 10.64 10.74
C ARG A 1074 21.93 11.73 11.16
N ASP A 1075 21.49 12.99 11.23
CA ASP A 1075 22.30 14.13 11.65
C ASP A 1075 21.82 14.74 12.98
N PRO A 1076 22.01 14.05 14.12
CA PRO A 1076 21.47 14.49 15.42
C PRO A 1076 22.26 15.64 16.05
N TRP A 1077 23.42 16.01 15.52
CA TRP A 1077 24.42 16.85 16.21
C TRP A 1077 23.90 18.20 16.68
N LEU A 1078 23.13 18.92 15.86
CA LEU A 1078 22.58 20.23 16.23
C LEU A 1078 21.65 20.13 17.46
N PHE A 1079 20.72 19.18 17.43
CA PHE A 1079 19.77 18.94 18.50
C PHE A 1079 20.44 18.38 19.75
N LEU A 1080 21.46 17.54 19.58
CA LEU A 1080 22.24 16.95 20.65
C LEU A 1080 23.07 18.00 21.41
N ILE A 1081 23.78 18.87 20.68
CA ILE A 1081 24.52 20.00 21.27
C ILE A 1081 23.55 20.94 21.99
N GLY A 1082 22.43 21.30 21.36
CA GLY A 1082 21.39 22.12 21.98
C GLY A 1082 20.83 21.54 23.28
N TYR A 1083 20.59 20.22 23.30
CA TYR A 1083 20.12 19.51 24.49
C TYR A 1083 21.14 19.60 25.64
N PHE A 1084 22.41 19.24 25.42
CA PHE A 1084 23.42 19.28 26.47
C PHE A 1084 23.75 20.70 26.94
N VAL A 1085 23.83 21.67 26.02
CA VAL A 1085 24.07 23.08 26.36
C VAL A 1085 22.99 23.62 27.30
N SER A 1086 21.74 23.16 27.16
CA SER A 1086 20.63 23.59 28.02
C SER A 1086 20.80 23.25 29.51
N TYR A 1087 21.61 22.24 29.85
CA TYR A 1087 21.88 21.86 31.24
C TYR A 1087 23.06 22.64 31.84
N ILE A 1088 23.89 23.33 31.04
CA ILE A 1088 25.07 24.06 31.52
C ILE A 1088 24.72 25.10 32.59
N PRO A 1089 23.66 25.93 32.46
CA PRO A 1089 23.26 26.88 33.50
C PRO A 1089 23.13 26.26 34.89
N SER A 1090 22.54 25.07 34.98
CA SER A 1090 22.36 24.34 36.24
C SER A 1090 23.67 23.81 36.84
N THR A 1091 24.71 23.58 36.02
CA THR A 1091 26.04 23.15 36.49
C THR A 1091 26.90 24.30 37.02
N LEU A 1092 26.60 25.55 36.67
CA LEU A 1092 27.48 26.70 36.91
C LEU A 1092 27.11 27.55 38.13
N ILE A 1093 26.24 27.07 39.03
CA ILE A 1093 25.79 27.82 40.23
C ILE A 1093 26.96 28.33 41.08
N PHE A 1094 27.99 27.51 41.26
CA PHE A 1094 29.20 27.90 42.00
C PHE A 1094 29.92 29.08 41.33
N VAL A 1095 30.07 29.01 40.00
CA VAL A 1095 30.77 30.02 39.20
C VAL A 1095 29.98 31.33 39.14
N THR A 1096 28.65 31.25 39.08
CA THR A 1096 27.80 32.44 38.93
C THR A 1096 27.54 33.17 40.26
N PHE A 1097 27.43 32.45 41.38
CA PHE A 1097 27.05 33.05 42.66
C PHE A 1097 28.18 33.11 43.70
N VAL A 1098 29.07 32.11 43.77
CA VAL A 1098 30.10 32.03 44.83
C VAL A 1098 31.37 32.79 44.42
N LEU A 1099 31.88 32.55 43.21
CA LEU A 1099 33.12 33.15 42.71
C LEU A 1099 33.11 34.70 42.67
N PRO A 1100 32.04 35.38 42.20
CA PRO A 1100 31.99 36.84 42.13
C PRO A 1100 31.81 37.53 43.49
N SER A 1101 31.35 36.81 44.52
CA SER A 1101 31.06 37.38 45.83
C SER A 1101 32.24 37.23 46.77
N ALA A 1102 32.82 38.35 47.22
CA ALA A 1102 33.90 38.35 48.21
C ALA A 1102 33.52 37.63 49.51
N ILE A 1103 32.25 37.77 49.94
CA ILE A 1103 31.73 37.15 51.17
C ILE A 1103 31.68 35.62 51.00
N TYR A 1104 31.08 35.12 49.91
CA TYR A 1104 30.95 33.68 49.71
C TYR A 1104 32.30 33.01 49.40
N ARG A 1105 33.22 33.72 48.72
CA ARG A 1105 34.58 33.23 48.44
C ARG A 1105 35.42 33.06 49.71
N CYS A 1106 35.28 33.95 50.70
CA CYS A 1106 35.95 33.79 52.00
C CYS A 1106 35.39 32.58 52.76
N GLU A 1107 34.07 32.45 52.83
CA GLU A 1107 33.43 31.32 53.52
C GLU A 1107 33.73 29.98 52.85
N PHE A 1108 33.88 29.94 51.52
CA PHE A 1108 34.34 28.75 50.80
C PHE A 1108 35.77 28.35 51.17
N LYS A 1109 36.70 29.32 51.27
CA LYS A 1109 38.09 29.05 51.70
C LYS A 1109 38.13 28.46 53.11
N GLU A 1110 37.31 28.98 54.02
CA GLU A 1110 37.17 28.43 55.37
C GLU A 1110 36.49 27.05 55.38
N ALA A 1111 35.48 26.83 54.54
CA ALA A 1111 34.85 25.52 54.37
C ALA A 1111 35.86 24.46 53.94
N ILE A 1112 36.70 24.76 52.94
CA ILE A 1112 37.76 23.85 52.49
C ILE A 1112 38.83 23.64 53.58
N LYS A 1113 39.26 24.68 54.28
CA LYS A 1113 40.26 24.55 55.36
C LYS A 1113 39.77 23.63 56.47
N HIS A 1114 38.48 23.68 56.79
CA HIS A 1114 37.86 22.80 57.79
C HIS A 1114 37.67 21.35 57.29
N VAL A 1115 37.42 21.15 55.99
CA VAL A 1115 37.38 19.80 55.38
C VAL A 1115 38.78 19.18 55.36
N ARG A 1116 39.81 19.98 55.08
CA ARG A 1116 41.22 19.56 55.10
C ARG A 1116 41.78 19.28 56.50
N ASN A 1117 41.13 19.77 57.55
CA ASN A 1117 41.46 19.45 58.95
C ASN A 1117 40.64 18.27 59.51
N CYS A 1118 39.65 17.76 58.75
CA CYS A 1118 38.78 16.66 59.15
C CYS A 1118 39.15 15.33 58.46
N PHE A 1119 39.87 15.40 57.33
CA PHE A 1119 40.68 14.33 56.76
C PHE A 1119 42.11 14.48 57.27
#